data_AF-W9C5U2-F1
#
_entry.id   AF-W9C5U2-F1
#
_cell.length_a   1.000
_cell.length_b   1.000
_cell.length_c   1.000
_cell.angle_alpha   90.00
_cell.angle_beta   90.00
_cell.angle_gamma   90.00
#
_symmetry.space_group_name_H-M   'P 1'
#
loop_
_entity.id
_entity.type
_entity.pdbx_description
1 polymer ?
#
loop_
_entity_poly.entity_id
_entity_poly.type
_entity_poly.pdbx_seq_one_letter_code
_entity_poly.pdbx_strand_id
1 'polypeptide(L)'
;MQSIDGHSTACCNIPPVISSGYTPKGTYETIGGLKIYVSGPASAKKALFIIYDIFGYFEQTIQGADILAQGAEEEYQIFMPDFFEGNSADIAWYPPVTPEQMKALGDWFETRKPYIAVDRIPRIVMNIEERYGVKSWGAVGYCWGAKAIALTSGKITPWKVAAQLHPGMIEVDDAQKATIPMMVLASEEEKNEMEAYEKALNVQKYVETFEGQVHGFLSARADLGDEGKRREFERAYGILYPQLPTRMHPLALFILGYFILFITANLHSLYDTWTSSTLYCVRAPYTISTLSPSSPHPQCFRTRIDLITQVLDNIPSVEDGEKITWLNGYVLPGIIESHGHILQYGEMLESVELYGVKSVGDVRERIKEWLGRHRGEGYGEREKWIRGVGWDQAHFGGVMPTAEQLSEDPELKDLYIMLDRVDIHCVWTSEKVLSLLSDPLPEAPPGGEIITNPGPGVFCDNAMDGIIYPLTPKPDVSQKVRWLKSAMAELNRVGITAMSDAGMRAEDMKILQELARRDELSVRIRVMAECAERNTYCHQDLRQVKVMRDGSGGGDMLLFGGIKLFADGALGSWGAALLEPYSDKPENSGMMLINEMELTEVVKKYYHWDYQINIHAIGDRANRAAINAFEAVLGSDCHGCNQERRLRIEHAQIIHPDDQARIEKMGILPSIQPTHATSDMAYAQSRLGEERLSTSAYRMRTFFPSSTHKHSYSSYPGPVLGSDFPVEPPNPFHGMYAAVTRLDPRTGTSPMGQRGWYPEETLSIEQAIHGFTRNAAWGWNLENKTGAIGTGMWADWIVVDSDVMNMDGERAEELRNVKVLGTWVKGKNVFLSESEGVVELDAGYSSGDRFLVGMKEVGRRLVREIRVLLFESGKVEL
;
A
#
# COMPACT_ATOMS: atom_id res chain seq x y z
N MET A 1 9.01 28.47 -45.34
CA MET A 1 8.18 29.16 -46.35
C MET A 1 6.98 29.82 -45.67
N GLN A 2 6.46 30.95 -46.20
CA GLN A 2 5.16 31.48 -45.77
C GLN A 2 4.06 30.44 -46.06
N SER A 3 2.91 30.54 -45.39
CA SER A 3 1.74 29.73 -45.74
C SER A 3 1.42 29.85 -47.24
N ILE A 4 1.08 28.74 -47.86
CA ILE A 4 0.71 28.64 -49.28
C ILE A 4 -0.73 28.15 -49.34
N ASP A 5 -1.59 28.83 -50.10
CA ASP A 5 -2.96 28.44 -50.48
C ASP A 5 -3.69 27.52 -49.47
N GLY A 6 -4.09 28.08 -48.33
CA GLY A 6 -4.90 27.39 -47.32
C GLY A 6 -4.14 26.43 -46.39
N HIS A 7 -2.84 26.22 -46.58
CA HIS A 7 -2.01 25.45 -45.66
C HIS A 7 -1.43 26.34 -44.54
N SER A 8 -1.48 25.88 -43.28
CA SER A 8 -0.91 26.62 -42.16
C SER A 8 0.62 26.72 -42.28
N THR A 9 1.22 27.78 -41.72
CA THR A 9 2.68 27.92 -41.66
C THR A 9 3.32 26.68 -41.05
N ALA A 10 2.68 26.08 -40.05
CA ALA A 10 3.12 24.85 -39.44
C ALA A 10 3.04 23.62 -40.36
N CYS A 11 1.92 23.47 -41.08
CA CYS A 11 1.73 22.43 -42.09
C CYS A 11 2.86 22.45 -43.13
N CYS A 12 3.32 23.63 -43.52
CA CYS A 12 4.36 23.84 -44.53
C CYS A 12 5.80 23.71 -44.02
N ASN A 13 6.05 23.72 -42.71
CA ASN A 13 7.42 23.85 -42.19
C ASN A 13 7.82 22.80 -41.14
N ILE A 14 6.88 22.16 -40.44
CA ILE A 14 7.23 21.20 -39.37
C ILE A 14 7.42 19.80 -39.98
N PRO A 15 8.57 19.13 -39.81
CA PRO A 15 8.75 17.74 -40.27
C PRO A 15 8.00 16.75 -39.35
N PRO A 16 7.70 15.53 -39.80
CA PRO A 16 7.15 14.50 -38.92
C PRO A 16 8.17 14.07 -37.85
N VAL A 17 7.69 13.55 -36.73
CA VAL A 17 8.53 13.03 -35.65
C VAL A 17 8.81 11.56 -35.93
N ILE A 18 10.06 11.23 -36.28
CA ILE A 18 10.45 9.84 -36.54
C ILE A 18 10.45 9.07 -35.21
N SER A 19 9.35 8.36 -34.93
CA SER A 19 9.30 7.33 -33.90
C SER A 19 9.77 5.99 -34.49
N SER A 20 10.12 5.05 -33.61
CA SER A 20 10.37 3.67 -34.00
C SER A 20 9.77 2.73 -32.96
N GLY A 21 9.17 1.64 -33.43
CA GLY A 21 8.80 0.50 -32.57
C GLY A 21 7.31 0.33 -32.33
N TYR A 22 6.44 1.07 -33.04
CA TYR A 22 5.02 0.75 -33.05
C TYR A 22 4.75 -0.44 -33.97
N THR A 23 4.07 -1.47 -33.45
CA THR A 23 3.60 -2.62 -34.26
C THR A 23 2.12 -2.44 -34.60
N PRO A 24 1.78 -2.22 -35.88
CA PRO A 24 0.39 -2.14 -36.35
C PRO A 24 -0.45 -3.34 -35.92
N LYS A 25 -1.70 -3.10 -35.56
CA LYS A 25 -2.66 -4.12 -35.12
C LYS A 25 -3.60 -4.59 -36.23
N GLY A 26 -3.75 -3.77 -37.26
CA GLY A 26 -4.48 -4.06 -38.48
C GLY A 26 -3.60 -4.66 -39.58
N THR A 27 -4.17 -4.76 -40.78
CA THR A 27 -3.51 -5.30 -41.97
C THR A 27 -3.75 -4.41 -43.19
N TYR A 28 -2.86 -4.49 -44.18
CA TYR A 28 -3.05 -3.81 -45.46
C TYR A 28 -3.76 -4.73 -46.44
N GLU A 29 -4.86 -4.25 -47.00
CA GLU A 29 -5.66 -4.96 -47.98
C GLU A 29 -5.79 -4.16 -49.27
N THR A 30 -6.04 -4.84 -50.40
CA THR A 30 -6.42 -4.17 -51.65
C THR A 30 -7.91 -4.31 -51.86
N ILE A 31 -8.63 -3.19 -51.88
CA ILE A 31 -10.09 -3.14 -52.06
C ILE A 31 -10.39 -2.19 -53.21
N GLY A 32 -11.04 -2.69 -54.26
CA GLY A 32 -11.33 -1.88 -55.45
C GLY A 32 -10.09 -1.32 -56.16
N GLY A 33 -8.95 -2.02 -56.07
CA GLY A 33 -7.67 -1.59 -56.66
C GLY A 33 -6.87 -0.60 -55.80
N LEU A 34 -7.37 -0.20 -54.63
CA LEU A 34 -6.70 0.73 -53.72
C LEU A 34 -6.14 -0.01 -52.50
N LYS A 35 -4.93 0.35 -52.07
CA LYS A 35 -4.36 -0.11 -50.80
C LYS A 35 -5.12 0.56 -49.65
N ILE A 36 -5.59 -0.22 -48.69
CA ILE A 36 -6.36 0.24 -47.53
C ILE A 36 -5.80 -0.43 -46.29
N TYR A 37 -5.49 0.34 -45.26
CA TYR A 37 -5.22 -0.21 -43.93
C TYR A 37 -6.54 -0.51 -43.22
N VAL A 38 -6.70 -1.74 -42.75
CA VAL A 38 -7.91 -2.27 -42.13
C VAL A 38 -7.59 -2.72 -40.71
N SER A 39 -8.31 -2.20 -39.73
CA SER A 39 -8.13 -2.54 -38.31
C SER A 39 -9.48 -2.73 -37.62
N GLY A 40 -9.53 -3.56 -36.58
CA GLY A 40 -10.78 -3.95 -35.91
C GLY A 40 -11.47 -5.19 -36.52
N PRO A 41 -12.57 -5.66 -35.91
CA PRO A 41 -13.20 -6.93 -36.25
C PRO A 41 -13.99 -6.87 -37.57
N ALA A 42 -13.78 -7.87 -38.45
CA ALA A 42 -14.44 -7.96 -39.76
C ALA A 42 -15.96 -8.22 -39.68
N SER A 43 -16.47 -8.61 -38.51
CA SER A 43 -17.91 -8.77 -38.21
C SER A 43 -18.64 -7.43 -38.08
N ALA A 44 -17.92 -6.35 -37.78
CA ALA A 44 -18.50 -5.05 -37.51
C ALA A 44 -19.38 -4.54 -38.66
N LYS A 45 -20.53 -3.96 -38.30
CA LYS A 45 -21.45 -3.32 -39.26
C LYS A 45 -21.38 -1.80 -39.22
N LYS A 46 -20.62 -1.25 -38.29
CA LYS A 46 -20.29 0.17 -38.18
C LYS A 46 -18.80 0.33 -38.49
N ALA A 47 -18.44 1.40 -39.18
CA ALA A 47 -17.04 1.64 -39.56
C ALA A 47 -16.65 3.10 -39.43
N LEU A 48 -15.36 3.35 -39.22
CA LEU A 48 -14.76 4.68 -39.37
C LEU A 48 -13.92 4.73 -40.64
N PHE A 49 -14.19 5.73 -41.46
CA PHE A 49 -13.41 6.06 -42.63
C PHE A 49 -12.34 7.08 -42.25
N ILE A 50 -11.08 6.68 -42.27
CA ILE A 50 -9.96 7.53 -41.85
C ILE A 50 -9.20 8.06 -43.06
N ILE A 51 -8.95 9.38 -43.09
CA ILE A 51 -8.10 10.03 -44.07
C ILE A 51 -6.89 10.64 -43.34
N TYR A 52 -5.72 10.07 -43.61
CA TYR A 52 -4.45 10.49 -43.01
C TYR A 52 -4.04 11.92 -43.39
N ASP A 53 -2.97 12.41 -42.77
CA ASP A 53 -2.32 13.65 -43.16
C ASP A 53 -1.46 13.47 -44.42
N ILE A 54 -0.75 14.52 -44.83
CA ILE A 54 0.06 14.52 -46.05
C ILE A 54 1.21 13.49 -46.05
N PHE A 55 1.58 12.93 -44.90
CA PHE A 55 2.67 11.94 -44.77
C PHE A 55 2.18 10.49 -44.93
N GLY A 56 0.87 10.27 -45.03
CA GLY A 56 0.30 8.95 -45.31
C GLY A 56 0.33 8.01 -44.10
N TYR A 57 0.73 6.75 -44.32
CA TYR A 57 0.78 5.69 -43.31
C TYR A 57 1.97 5.82 -42.34
N PHE A 58 2.07 6.96 -41.67
CA PHE A 58 3.08 7.20 -40.64
C PHE A 58 2.72 6.43 -39.35
N GLU A 59 3.73 6.01 -38.55
CA GLU A 59 3.52 5.09 -37.41
C GLU A 59 2.45 5.60 -36.43
N GLN A 60 2.54 6.87 -36.03
CA GLN A 60 1.61 7.48 -35.08
C GLN A 60 0.20 7.63 -35.67
N THR A 61 0.07 7.80 -36.99
CA THR A 61 -1.23 7.81 -37.70
C THR A 61 -1.87 6.43 -37.67
N ILE A 62 -1.07 5.37 -37.88
CA ILE A 62 -1.53 3.98 -37.75
C ILE A 62 -1.91 3.66 -36.29
N GLN A 63 -1.09 4.11 -35.34
CA GLN A 63 -1.37 3.95 -33.91
C GLN A 63 -2.69 4.60 -33.50
N GLY A 64 -2.97 5.81 -33.98
CA GLY A 64 -4.25 6.48 -33.78
C GLY A 64 -5.43 5.68 -34.32
N ALA A 65 -5.30 5.13 -35.52
CA ALA A 65 -6.33 4.28 -36.13
C ALA A 65 -6.58 3.00 -35.32
N ASP A 66 -5.54 2.36 -34.81
CA ASP A 66 -5.66 1.16 -33.99
C ASP A 66 -6.27 1.45 -32.61
N ILE A 67 -5.97 2.61 -32.02
CA ILE A 67 -6.63 3.09 -30.79
C ILE A 67 -8.14 3.24 -31.04
N LEU A 68 -8.54 3.83 -32.16
CA LEU A 68 -9.96 4.00 -32.52
C LEU A 68 -10.65 2.65 -32.81
N ALA A 69 -9.93 1.67 -33.36
CA ALA A 69 -10.46 0.33 -33.60
C ALA A 69 -10.73 -0.45 -32.30
N GLN A 70 -9.91 -0.24 -31.27
CA GLN A 70 -9.92 -1.03 -30.03
C GLN A 70 -10.61 -0.32 -28.86
N GLY A 71 -10.68 1.01 -28.89
CA GLY A 71 -11.22 1.82 -27.80
C GLY A 71 -12.75 1.86 -27.73
N ALA A 72 -13.44 1.28 -28.70
CA ALA A 72 -14.88 1.37 -28.81
C ALA A 72 -15.65 0.21 -28.17
N GLU A 73 -16.74 0.55 -27.47
CA GLU A 73 -17.65 -0.40 -26.83
C GLU A 73 -18.46 -1.23 -27.85
N GLU A 74 -18.81 -0.60 -28.97
CA GLU A 74 -19.38 -1.27 -30.13
C GLU A 74 -18.25 -1.57 -31.14
N GLU A 75 -18.21 -2.78 -31.68
CA GLU A 75 -17.25 -3.17 -32.70
C GLU A 75 -17.32 -2.23 -33.92
N TYR A 76 -16.31 -1.37 -34.11
CA TYR A 76 -16.10 -0.62 -35.35
C TYR A 76 -14.94 -1.23 -36.14
N GLN A 77 -15.10 -1.24 -37.46
CA GLN A 77 -13.99 -1.51 -38.36
C GLN A 77 -13.42 -0.20 -38.90
N ILE A 78 -12.11 -0.09 -38.93
CA ILE A 78 -11.40 1.06 -39.45
C ILE A 78 -10.97 0.77 -40.88
N PHE A 79 -11.17 1.75 -41.76
CA PHE A 79 -10.66 1.72 -43.13
C PHE A 79 -9.92 3.03 -43.40
N MET A 80 -8.62 2.92 -43.68
CA MET A 80 -7.78 4.06 -44.05
C MET A 80 -7.20 3.87 -45.46
N PRO A 81 -7.85 4.40 -46.50
CA PRO A 81 -7.42 4.22 -47.89
C PRO A 81 -6.21 5.07 -48.27
N ASP A 82 -5.37 4.54 -49.17
CA ASP A 82 -4.18 5.21 -49.67
C ASP A 82 -4.52 6.21 -50.79
N PHE A 83 -5.02 7.39 -50.44
CA PHE A 83 -5.36 8.44 -51.39
C PHE A 83 -4.20 8.94 -52.26
N PHE A 84 -2.96 8.75 -51.81
CA PHE A 84 -1.75 9.14 -52.54
C PHE A 84 -1.10 8.00 -53.33
N GLU A 85 -1.61 6.77 -53.22
CA GLU A 85 -1.12 5.58 -53.93
C GLU A 85 0.39 5.40 -53.78
N GLY A 86 0.87 5.51 -52.54
CA GLY A 86 2.29 5.44 -52.17
C GLY A 86 3.10 6.71 -52.42
N ASN A 87 2.49 7.78 -52.95
CA ASN A 87 3.17 9.05 -53.24
C ASN A 87 2.80 10.15 -52.22
N SER A 88 2.90 9.85 -50.93
CA SER A 88 2.74 10.87 -49.87
C SER A 88 3.85 11.93 -49.95
N ALA A 89 3.69 13.03 -49.22
CA ALA A 89 4.72 14.07 -49.19
C ALA A 89 6.03 13.51 -48.61
N ASP A 90 7.13 13.70 -49.34
CA ASP A 90 8.43 13.19 -48.90
C ASP A 90 8.94 14.02 -47.72
N ILE A 91 9.36 13.34 -46.66
CA ILE A 91 9.92 13.96 -45.45
C ILE A 91 11.17 14.77 -45.76
N ALA A 92 11.92 14.42 -46.82
CA ALA A 92 13.11 15.14 -47.26
C ALA A 92 12.82 16.56 -47.78
N TRP A 93 11.55 16.88 -48.07
CA TRP A 93 11.14 18.22 -48.45
C TRP A 93 10.95 19.15 -47.25
N TYR A 94 11.04 18.63 -46.02
CA TYR A 94 10.75 19.38 -44.79
C TYR A 94 11.98 19.60 -43.90
N PRO A 95 12.19 20.84 -43.38
CA PRO A 95 11.54 22.08 -43.81
C PRO A 95 12.00 22.46 -45.25
N PRO A 96 11.12 23.05 -46.08
CA PRO A 96 11.46 23.41 -47.45
C PRO A 96 12.30 24.68 -47.47
N VAL A 97 13.60 24.53 -47.22
CA VAL A 97 14.55 25.65 -47.09
C VAL A 97 15.30 25.94 -48.39
N THR A 98 15.29 25.02 -49.34
CA THR A 98 15.86 25.20 -50.69
C THR A 98 14.78 25.46 -51.73
N PRO A 99 15.07 26.20 -52.83
CA PRO A 99 14.15 26.38 -53.94
C PRO A 99 13.62 25.05 -54.51
N GLU A 100 14.46 24.01 -54.55
CA GLU A 100 14.12 22.68 -55.02
C GLU A 100 13.10 22.00 -54.10
N GLN A 101 13.30 22.06 -52.78
CA GLN A 101 12.34 21.53 -51.81
C GLN A 101 11.02 22.30 -51.82
N MET A 102 11.07 23.64 -51.91
CA MET A 102 9.86 24.47 -52.02
C MET A 102 9.07 24.13 -53.29
N LYS A 103 9.76 23.96 -54.42
CA LYS A 103 9.13 23.57 -55.69
C LYS A 103 8.56 22.16 -55.62
N ALA A 104 9.31 21.18 -55.09
CA ALA A 104 8.84 19.79 -54.97
C ALA A 104 7.58 19.69 -54.10
N LEU A 105 7.58 20.38 -52.95
CA LEU A 105 6.43 20.42 -52.06
C LEU A 105 5.24 21.16 -52.69
N GLY A 106 5.49 22.29 -53.37
CA GLY A 106 4.46 23.04 -54.11
C GLY A 106 3.82 22.21 -55.22
N ASP A 107 4.63 21.59 -56.09
CA ASP A 107 4.19 20.71 -57.18
C ASP A 107 3.35 19.53 -56.62
N TRP A 108 3.71 19.00 -55.45
CA TRP A 108 2.94 17.96 -54.78
C TRP A 108 1.57 18.46 -54.32
N PHE A 109 1.48 19.63 -53.69
CA PHE A 109 0.20 20.22 -53.28
C PHE A 109 -0.72 20.53 -54.46
N GLU A 110 -0.18 21.01 -55.58
CA GLU A 110 -0.96 21.31 -56.79
C GLU A 110 -1.70 20.08 -57.34
N THR A 111 -1.07 18.91 -57.18
CA THR A 111 -1.54 17.64 -57.74
C THR A 111 -2.29 16.76 -56.74
N ARG A 112 -2.22 17.06 -55.44
CA ARG A 112 -2.84 16.29 -54.35
C ARG A 112 -3.79 17.17 -53.55
N LYS A 113 -4.81 17.73 -54.21
CA LYS A 113 -5.84 18.56 -53.54
C LYS A 113 -6.87 17.70 -52.80
N PRO A 114 -7.42 18.16 -51.65
CA PRO A 114 -8.45 17.42 -50.89
C PRO A 114 -9.68 17.00 -51.70
N TYR A 115 -10.03 17.75 -52.76
CA TYR A 115 -11.12 17.43 -53.67
C TYR A 115 -10.99 16.05 -54.34
N ILE A 116 -9.76 15.54 -54.51
CA ILE A 116 -9.52 14.17 -55.02
C ILE A 116 -10.17 13.12 -54.11
N ALA A 117 -10.14 13.34 -52.79
CA ALA A 117 -10.80 12.44 -51.86
C ALA A 117 -12.33 12.50 -52.00
N VAL A 118 -12.90 13.70 -52.15
CA VAL A 118 -14.34 13.93 -52.33
C VAL A 118 -14.89 13.11 -53.50
N ASP A 119 -14.19 13.09 -54.64
CA ASP A 119 -14.61 12.36 -55.83
C ASP A 119 -14.49 10.83 -55.70
N ARG A 120 -13.51 10.35 -54.93
CA ARG A 120 -13.19 8.91 -54.81
C ARG A 120 -13.97 8.21 -53.68
N ILE A 121 -14.31 8.92 -52.62
CA ILE A 121 -14.96 8.37 -51.41
C ILE A 121 -16.20 7.52 -51.74
N PRO A 122 -17.16 7.96 -52.57
CA PRO A 122 -18.36 7.17 -52.83
C PRO A 122 -18.05 5.78 -53.41
N ARG A 123 -17.07 5.70 -54.32
CA ARG A 123 -16.67 4.41 -54.92
C ARG A 123 -15.93 3.54 -53.92
N ILE A 124 -15.05 4.12 -53.10
CA ILE A 124 -14.30 3.38 -52.07
C ILE A 124 -15.27 2.80 -51.02
N VAL A 125 -16.18 3.63 -50.49
CA VAL A 125 -17.22 3.21 -49.54
C VAL A 125 -18.03 2.06 -50.13
N MET A 126 -18.51 2.20 -51.37
CA MET A 126 -19.26 1.13 -52.03
C MET A 126 -18.48 -0.18 -52.16
N ASN A 127 -17.20 -0.11 -52.57
CA ASN A 127 -16.36 -1.31 -52.68
C ASN A 127 -16.11 -1.97 -51.30
N ILE A 128 -16.01 -1.18 -50.23
CA ILE A 128 -15.87 -1.71 -48.86
C ILE A 128 -17.18 -2.31 -48.36
N GLU A 129 -18.31 -1.65 -48.60
CA GLU A 129 -19.64 -2.17 -48.24
C GLU A 129 -19.94 -3.49 -48.94
N GLU A 130 -19.55 -3.65 -50.20
CA GLU A 130 -19.68 -4.90 -50.95
C GLU A 130 -18.86 -6.04 -50.31
N ARG A 131 -17.68 -5.73 -49.78
CA ARG A 131 -16.76 -6.73 -49.21
C ARG A 131 -17.05 -7.07 -47.74
N TYR A 132 -17.29 -6.08 -46.88
CA TYR A 132 -17.44 -6.26 -45.43
C TYR A 132 -18.89 -6.14 -44.94
N GLY A 133 -19.79 -5.68 -45.80
CA GLY A 133 -21.19 -5.49 -45.45
C GLY A 133 -21.42 -4.40 -44.41
N VAL A 134 -20.56 -3.39 -44.35
CA VAL A 134 -20.72 -2.20 -43.51
C VAL A 134 -22.05 -1.51 -43.82
N LYS A 135 -22.72 -0.97 -42.80
CA LYS A 135 -24.05 -0.34 -42.90
C LYS A 135 -24.12 1.10 -42.38
N SER A 136 -23.13 1.52 -41.60
CA SER A 136 -23.11 2.84 -40.99
C SER A 136 -21.67 3.33 -40.88
N TRP A 137 -21.44 4.58 -41.26
CA TRP A 137 -20.10 5.17 -41.33
C TRP A 137 -19.98 6.40 -40.44
N GLY A 138 -18.88 6.50 -39.71
CA GLY A 138 -18.32 7.76 -39.25
C GLY A 138 -17.04 8.09 -40.03
N ALA A 139 -16.53 9.31 -39.91
CA ALA A 139 -15.30 9.70 -40.58
C ALA A 139 -14.34 10.48 -39.68
N VAL A 140 -13.04 10.27 -39.87
CA VAL A 140 -11.97 10.98 -39.14
C VAL A 140 -10.94 11.46 -40.16
N GLY A 141 -10.59 12.74 -40.11
CA GLY A 141 -9.60 13.32 -41.01
C GLY A 141 -8.51 14.08 -40.26
N TYR A 142 -7.26 13.91 -40.68
CA TYR A 142 -6.08 14.59 -40.12
C TYR A 142 -5.56 15.65 -41.11
N CYS A 143 -5.31 16.88 -40.70
CA CYS A 143 -4.70 17.92 -41.55
C CYS A 143 -5.40 18.05 -42.93
N TRP A 144 -4.77 17.58 -44.01
CA TRP A 144 -5.32 17.50 -45.36
C TRP A 144 -6.57 16.63 -45.43
N GLY A 145 -6.58 15.51 -44.73
CA GLY A 145 -7.73 14.64 -44.59
C GLY A 145 -8.88 15.29 -43.83
N ALA A 146 -8.59 16.17 -42.87
CA ALA A 146 -9.62 16.91 -42.15
C ALA A 146 -10.43 17.81 -43.10
N LYS A 147 -9.75 18.49 -44.04
CA LYS A 147 -10.40 19.26 -45.11
C LYS A 147 -11.29 18.38 -45.99
N ALA A 148 -10.80 17.21 -46.41
CA ALA A 148 -11.61 16.27 -47.20
C ALA A 148 -12.87 15.82 -46.44
N ILE A 149 -12.76 15.59 -45.13
CA ILE A 149 -13.91 15.26 -44.27
C ILE A 149 -14.87 16.43 -44.11
N ALA A 150 -14.39 17.67 -43.97
CA ALA A 150 -15.25 18.85 -43.94
C ALA A 150 -16.07 18.97 -45.24
N LEU A 151 -15.40 18.83 -46.39
CA LEU A 151 -16.03 18.90 -47.71
C LEU A 151 -17.06 17.79 -47.97
N THR A 152 -16.91 16.63 -47.32
CA THR A 152 -17.81 15.48 -47.47
C THR A 152 -18.85 15.35 -46.36
N SER A 153 -18.90 16.30 -45.42
CA SER A 153 -19.87 16.33 -44.30
C SER A 153 -21.14 17.16 -44.60
N GLY A 154 -21.32 17.60 -45.85
CA GLY A 154 -22.50 18.34 -46.28
C GLY A 154 -23.70 17.47 -46.68
N LYS A 155 -24.65 18.05 -47.41
CA LYS A 155 -25.96 17.42 -47.72
C LYS A 155 -25.88 16.02 -48.33
N ILE A 156 -24.87 15.75 -49.15
CA ILE A 156 -24.64 14.45 -49.76
C ILE A 156 -23.43 13.84 -49.05
N THR A 157 -23.69 13.23 -47.90
CA THR A 157 -22.65 12.62 -47.06
C THR A 157 -22.97 11.15 -46.78
N PRO A 158 -21.98 10.24 -46.86
CA PRO A 158 -22.12 8.87 -46.37
C PRO A 158 -21.97 8.78 -44.84
N TRP A 159 -21.52 9.86 -44.18
CA TRP A 159 -21.17 9.88 -42.77
C TRP A 159 -22.37 10.16 -41.87
N LYS A 160 -22.39 9.55 -40.68
CA LYS A 160 -23.33 9.87 -39.59
C LYS A 160 -22.76 10.88 -38.60
N VAL A 161 -21.43 10.91 -38.49
CA VAL A 161 -20.65 11.80 -37.62
C VAL A 161 -19.26 11.93 -38.23
N ALA A 162 -18.62 13.08 -38.03
CA ALA A 162 -17.28 13.33 -38.54
C ALA A 162 -16.40 14.05 -37.50
N ALA A 163 -15.11 13.74 -37.50
CA ALA A 163 -14.09 14.39 -36.68
C ALA A 163 -12.96 14.96 -37.55
N GLN A 164 -12.58 16.20 -37.27
CA GLN A 164 -11.44 16.89 -37.85
C GLN A 164 -10.35 17.05 -36.81
N LEU A 165 -9.17 16.50 -37.07
CA LEU A 165 -8.04 16.47 -36.16
C LEU A 165 -6.93 17.35 -36.74
N HIS A 166 -6.49 18.34 -35.95
CA HIS A 166 -5.57 19.42 -36.33
C HIS A 166 -5.85 19.92 -37.77
N PRO A 167 -7.04 20.48 -38.04
CA PRO A 167 -7.51 20.68 -39.40
C PRO A 167 -6.63 21.66 -40.20
N GLY A 168 -6.34 21.30 -41.46
CA GLY A 168 -5.75 22.23 -42.44
C GLY A 168 -6.83 22.84 -43.33
N MET A 169 -6.53 23.98 -43.99
CA MET A 169 -7.45 24.64 -44.94
C MET A 169 -8.82 24.97 -44.33
N ILE A 170 -8.83 25.48 -43.09
CA ILE A 170 -10.04 25.82 -42.35
C ILE A 170 -10.78 26.96 -43.05
N GLU A 171 -11.98 26.69 -43.56
CA GLU A 171 -12.81 27.67 -44.26
C GLU A 171 -14.21 27.73 -43.65
N VAL A 172 -14.67 28.94 -43.34
CA VAL A 172 -16.00 29.17 -42.73
C VAL A 172 -17.13 28.61 -43.59
N ASP A 173 -16.98 28.65 -44.91
CA ASP A 173 -17.97 28.12 -45.87
C ASP A 173 -18.15 26.59 -45.75
N ASP A 174 -17.11 25.84 -45.36
CA ASP A 174 -17.23 24.40 -45.14
C ASP A 174 -18.03 24.10 -43.87
N ALA A 175 -17.78 24.86 -42.79
CA ALA A 175 -18.54 24.76 -41.55
C ALA A 175 -20.05 25.03 -41.77
N GLN A 176 -20.38 26.00 -42.61
CA GLN A 176 -21.77 26.32 -42.95
C GLN A 176 -22.47 25.21 -43.74
N LYS A 177 -21.71 24.46 -44.55
CA LYS A 177 -22.24 23.37 -45.37
C LYS A 177 -22.43 22.08 -44.60
N ALA A 178 -21.81 21.91 -43.43
CA ALA A 178 -21.91 20.69 -42.63
C ALA A 178 -23.37 20.41 -42.23
N THR A 179 -23.82 19.15 -42.40
CA THR A 179 -25.19 18.72 -42.08
C THR A 179 -25.26 17.59 -41.05
N ILE A 180 -24.11 17.12 -40.56
CA ILE A 180 -23.99 16.05 -39.57
C ILE A 180 -23.23 16.53 -38.33
N PRO A 181 -23.32 15.84 -37.19
CA PRO A 181 -22.51 16.19 -36.02
C PRO A 181 -21.01 16.22 -36.32
N MET A 182 -20.33 17.27 -35.85
CA MET A 182 -18.91 17.54 -36.14
C MET A 182 -18.10 17.65 -34.85
N MET A 183 -16.99 16.92 -34.76
CA MET A 183 -15.95 17.14 -33.77
C MET A 183 -14.75 17.84 -34.42
N VAL A 184 -14.14 18.81 -33.75
CA VAL A 184 -12.92 19.48 -34.21
C VAL A 184 -11.93 19.59 -33.06
N LEU A 185 -10.80 18.90 -33.16
CA LEU A 185 -9.70 18.96 -32.19
C LEU A 185 -8.54 19.70 -32.86
N ALA A 186 -8.42 20.99 -32.59
CA ALA A 186 -7.39 21.88 -33.15
C ALA A 186 -6.14 21.94 -32.25
N SER A 187 -5.01 22.27 -32.86
CA SER A 187 -3.78 22.66 -32.19
C SER A 187 -3.75 24.17 -31.93
N GLU A 188 -2.77 24.65 -31.15
CA GLU A 188 -2.59 26.09 -30.92
C GLU A 188 -2.40 26.89 -32.21
N GLU A 189 -1.85 26.25 -33.25
CA GLU A 189 -1.52 26.91 -34.52
C GLU A 189 -2.74 27.18 -35.41
N GLU A 190 -3.90 26.61 -35.08
CA GLU A 190 -5.19 26.88 -35.77
C GLU A 190 -6.13 27.78 -34.96
N LYS A 191 -5.70 28.24 -33.79
CA LYS A 191 -6.55 28.94 -32.81
C LYS A 191 -7.25 30.17 -33.40
N ASN A 192 -6.60 30.89 -34.32
CA ASN A 192 -7.12 32.13 -34.90
C ASN A 192 -8.26 31.87 -35.90
N GLU A 193 -8.22 30.74 -36.59
CA GLU A 193 -9.22 30.31 -37.56
C GLU A 193 -10.43 29.65 -36.87
N MET A 194 -10.21 29.07 -35.68
CA MET A 194 -11.23 28.26 -35.00
C MET A 194 -12.45 29.04 -34.52
N GLU A 195 -12.32 30.28 -34.06
CA GLU A 195 -13.47 31.03 -33.53
C GLU A 195 -14.55 31.25 -34.60
N ALA A 196 -14.14 31.71 -35.79
CA ALA A 196 -15.05 31.95 -36.90
C ALA A 196 -15.62 30.64 -37.45
N TYR A 197 -14.79 29.59 -37.53
CA TYR A 197 -15.20 28.28 -38.00
C TYR A 197 -16.22 27.61 -37.06
N GLU A 198 -15.94 27.61 -35.75
CA GLU A 198 -16.86 27.06 -34.75
C GLU A 198 -18.19 27.80 -34.79
N LYS A 199 -18.19 29.13 -34.83
CA LYS A 199 -19.43 29.92 -34.88
C LYS A 199 -20.30 29.59 -36.09
N ALA A 200 -19.68 29.21 -37.21
CA ALA A 200 -20.37 28.86 -38.45
C ALA A 200 -20.92 27.43 -38.49
N LEU A 201 -20.46 26.52 -37.62
CA LEU A 201 -21.02 25.17 -37.48
C LEU A 201 -22.41 25.24 -36.83
N ASN A 202 -23.45 24.95 -37.62
CA ASN A 202 -24.87 24.95 -37.21
C ASN A 202 -25.42 23.53 -36.93
N VAL A 203 -24.54 22.61 -36.57
CA VAL A 203 -24.82 21.20 -36.26
C VAL A 203 -24.43 20.91 -34.81
N GLN A 204 -24.80 19.74 -34.27
CA GLN A 204 -24.23 19.30 -32.99
C GLN A 204 -22.70 19.25 -33.12
N LYS A 205 -21.99 19.95 -32.23
CA LYS A 205 -20.55 20.12 -32.36
C LYS A 205 -19.81 19.96 -31.04
N TYR A 206 -18.56 19.52 -31.15
CA TYR A 206 -17.56 19.58 -30.08
C TYR A 206 -16.30 20.19 -30.68
N VAL A 207 -15.85 21.32 -30.15
CA VAL A 207 -14.65 22.01 -30.63
C VAL A 207 -13.72 22.24 -29.44
N GLU A 208 -12.48 21.79 -29.56
CA GLU A 208 -11.45 22.02 -28.56
C GLU A 208 -10.13 22.41 -29.23
N THR A 209 -9.41 23.37 -28.64
CA THR A 209 -8.05 23.76 -29.04
C THR A 209 -7.06 23.31 -27.98
N PHE A 210 -6.06 22.54 -28.37
CA PHE A 210 -5.02 22.00 -27.49
C PHE A 210 -3.84 22.97 -27.43
N GLU A 211 -3.76 23.74 -26.35
CA GLU A 211 -2.68 24.72 -26.14
C GLU A 211 -1.32 24.00 -25.99
N GLY A 212 -0.25 24.60 -26.55
CA GLY A 212 1.09 24.03 -26.57
C GLY A 212 1.31 22.88 -27.57
N GLN A 213 0.29 22.49 -28.33
CA GLN A 213 0.41 21.45 -29.37
C GLN A 213 0.59 22.05 -30.76
N VAL A 214 1.32 21.33 -31.61
CA VAL A 214 1.58 21.69 -33.01
C VAL A 214 0.61 21.02 -33.98
N HIS A 215 0.41 21.62 -35.14
CA HIS A 215 -0.37 21.08 -36.23
C HIS A 215 0.19 19.71 -36.67
N GLY A 216 -0.60 18.64 -36.53
CA GLY A 216 -0.18 17.25 -36.76
C GLY A 216 0.12 16.46 -35.48
N PHE A 217 -0.09 17.04 -34.29
CA PHE A 217 0.19 16.36 -33.01
C PHE A 217 -0.63 15.08 -32.75
N LEU A 218 -1.69 14.81 -33.53
CA LEU A 218 -2.49 13.58 -33.45
C LEU A 218 -2.14 12.55 -34.52
N SER A 219 -1.14 12.83 -35.35
CA SER A 219 -0.69 12.01 -36.48
C SER A 219 0.84 12.05 -36.58
N ALA A 220 1.42 12.21 -37.77
CA ALA A 220 2.85 12.06 -38.02
C ALA A 220 3.78 12.99 -37.22
N ARG A 221 3.27 14.06 -36.61
CA ARG A 221 4.04 15.00 -35.78
C ARG A 221 3.84 14.80 -34.28
N ALA A 222 3.16 13.73 -33.88
CA ALA A 222 3.05 13.34 -32.48
C ALA A 222 4.42 12.92 -31.92
N ASP A 223 4.92 13.69 -30.95
CA ASP A 223 6.15 13.39 -30.23
C ASP A 223 5.83 12.62 -28.95
N LEU A 224 5.73 11.30 -29.09
CA LEU A 224 5.36 10.39 -28.00
C LEU A 224 6.53 10.09 -27.03
N GLY A 225 7.74 10.57 -27.33
CA GLY A 225 8.88 10.50 -26.43
C GLY A 225 8.82 11.54 -25.30
N ASP A 226 8.14 12.67 -25.56
CA ASP A 226 7.83 13.68 -24.55
C ASP A 226 6.58 13.28 -23.75
N GLU A 227 6.71 13.20 -22.43
CA GLU A 227 5.61 12.74 -21.57
C GLU A 227 4.39 13.68 -21.61
N GLY A 228 4.60 14.99 -21.73
CA GLY A 228 3.53 15.98 -21.79
C GLY A 228 2.75 15.86 -23.10
N LYS A 229 3.45 15.79 -24.23
CA LYS A 229 2.83 15.62 -25.55
C LYS A 229 2.14 14.26 -25.70
N ARG A 230 2.72 13.19 -25.13
CA ARG A 230 2.08 11.87 -25.07
C ARG A 230 0.77 11.90 -24.30
N ARG A 231 0.70 12.59 -23.16
CA ARG A 231 -0.55 12.73 -22.40
C ARG A 231 -1.63 13.47 -23.18
N GLU A 232 -1.28 14.55 -23.89
CA GLU A 232 -2.25 15.27 -24.73
C GLU A 232 -2.70 14.44 -25.94
N PHE A 233 -1.81 13.65 -26.53
CA PHE A 233 -2.16 12.66 -27.56
C PHE A 233 -3.18 11.65 -27.04
N GLU A 234 -2.90 11.00 -25.89
CA GLU A 234 -3.80 10.03 -25.26
C GLU A 234 -5.15 10.66 -24.87
N ARG A 235 -5.13 11.89 -24.35
CA ARG A 235 -6.34 12.64 -23.98
C ARG A 235 -7.22 12.93 -25.18
N ALA A 236 -6.64 13.40 -26.27
CA ALA A 236 -7.37 13.71 -27.50
C ALA A 236 -8.02 12.45 -28.10
N TYR A 237 -7.30 11.33 -28.12
CA TYR A 237 -7.91 10.07 -28.54
C TYR A 237 -9.01 9.62 -27.57
N GLY A 238 -8.83 9.78 -26.26
CA GLY A 238 -9.87 9.52 -25.26
C GLY A 238 -11.13 10.39 -25.39
N ILE A 239 -11.05 11.54 -26.07
CA ILE A 239 -12.23 12.34 -26.45
C ILE A 239 -12.94 11.73 -27.66
N LEU A 240 -12.18 11.21 -28.63
CA LEU A 240 -12.73 10.55 -29.83
C LEU A 240 -13.40 9.20 -29.50
N TYR A 241 -12.96 8.53 -28.44
CA TYR A 241 -13.62 7.38 -27.85
C TYR A 241 -13.81 7.59 -26.34
N PRO A 242 -14.96 8.10 -25.86
CA PRO A 242 -15.19 8.14 -24.43
C PRO A 242 -15.33 6.70 -23.93
N GLN A 243 -14.32 6.16 -23.23
CA GLN A 243 -14.54 5.01 -22.36
C GLN A 243 -15.45 5.44 -21.21
N LEU A 244 -16.74 5.30 -21.44
CA LEU A 244 -17.74 5.28 -20.39
C LEU A 244 -18.47 3.94 -20.46
N PRO A 245 -18.77 3.34 -19.30
CA PRO A 245 -19.19 1.94 -19.18
C PRO A 245 -20.54 1.69 -19.87
N THR A 246 -20.68 0.46 -20.34
CA THR A 246 -21.69 -0.02 -21.28
C THR A 246 -23.17 0.24 -20.93
N ARG A 247 -23.98 0.54 -21.95
CA ARG A 247 -25.44 0.74 -21.88
C ARG A 247 -26.23 -0.54 -21.56
N MET A 248 -26.63 -0.65 -20.31
CA MET A 248 -28.01 -0.82 -19.83
C MET A 248 -29.07 -1.67 -20.61
N HIS A 249 -29.14 -2.96 -20.25
CA HIS A 249 -30.26 -3.92 -20.43
C HIS A 249 -31.55 -3.46 -19.68
N PRO A 250 -32.75 -4.07 -19.79
CA PRO A 250 -33.87 -3.88 -18.84
C PRO A 250 -33.50 -4.11 -17.36
N LEU A 251 -32.45 -4.89 -17.09
CA LEU A 251 -31.76 -4.96 -15.79
C LEU A 251 -31.19 -3.61 -15.35
N ALA A 252 -31.08 -2.64 -16.25
CA ALA A 252 -30.48 -1.35 -16.03
C ALA A 252 -31.44 -0.17 -16.11
N LEU A 253 -32.73 -0.37 -16.41
CA LEU A 253 -33.73 0.46 -15.73
C LEU A 253 -33.77 0.12 -14.24
N PHE A 254 -33.51 -1.14 -13.89
CA PHE A 254 -33.35 -1.59 -12.51
C PHE A 254 -32.01 -1.12 -11.90
N ILE A 255 -30.89 -1.23 -12.63
CA ILE A 255 -29.57 -0.72 -12.22
C ILE A 255 -29.52 0.79 -12.29
N LEU A 256 -30.08 1.53 -13.27
CA LEU A 256 -30.17 3.01 -13.24
C LEU A 256 -31.09 3.49 -12.13
N GLY A 257 -32.18 2.76 -11.85
CA GLY A 257 -32.94 2.94 -10.62
C GLY A 257 -32.05 2.75 -9.40
N TYR A 258 -31.25 1.68 -9.37
CA TYR A 258 -30.28 1.36 -8.31
C TYR A 258 -29.06 2.28 -8.30
N PHE A 259 -28.66 2.91 -9.40
CA PHE A 259 -27.46 3.73 -9.63
C PHE A 259 -27.81 5.19 -9.43
N ILE A 260 -29.04 5.60 -9.72
CA ILE A 260 -29.63 6.82 -9.18
C ILE A 260 -29.87 6.60 -7.70
N LEU A 261 -30.39 5.47 -7.22
CA LEU A 261 -30.41 5.15 -5.78
C LEU A 261 -29.01 5.00 -5.19
N PHE A 262 -27.97 4.65 -5.94
CA PHE A 262 -26.60 4.48 -5.44
C PHE A 262 -25.85 5.79 -5.55
N ILE A 263 -26.06 6.62 -6.57
CA ILE A 263 -25.51 7.97 -6.66
C ILE A 263 -26.27 8.90 -5.74
N THR A 264 -27.59 8.77 -5.58
CA THR A 264 -28.32 9.46 -4.53
C THR A 264 -28.02 8.83 -3.20
N ALA A 265 -27.90 7.52 -2.99
CA ALA A 265 -27.44 6.97 -1.70
C ALA A 265 -25.94 7.15 -1.45
N ASN A 266 -25.09 7.46 -2.44
CA ASN A 266 -23.67 7.80 -2.24
C ASN A 266 -23.46 9.31 -2.23
N LEU A 267 -24.26 10.13 -2.89
CA LEU A 267 -24.33 11.58 -2.64
C LEU A 267 -25.06 11.85 -1.34
N HIS A 268 -26.04 11.04 -0.96
CA HIS A 268 -26.71 11.07 0.34
C HIS A 268 -25.90 10.30 1.38
N SER A 269 -25.09 9.29 1.06
CA SER A 269 -24.10 8.71 2.00
C SER A 269 -22.86 9.55 2.08
N LEU A 270 -22.45 10.30 1.04
CA LEU A 270 -21.38 11.30 1.08
C LEU A 270 -21.87 12.54 1.80
N TYR A 271 -23.08 13.02 1.51
CA TYR A 271 -23.75 14.09 2.23
C TYR A 271 -24.01 13.66 3.67
N ASP A 272 -24.59 12.49 3.94
CA ASP A 272 -24.74 11.91 5.29
C ASP A 272 -23.37 11.65 5.93
N THR A 273 -22.33 11.16 5.28
CA THR A 273 -21.00 11.09 5.96
C THR A 273 -20.41 12.47 6.23
N TRP A 274 -20.75 13.47 5.42
CA TRP A 274 -20.37 14.87 5.64
C TRP A 274 -21.20 15.57 6.72
N THR A 275 -22.48 15.24 6.86
CA THR A 275 -23.46 15.94 7.72
C THR A 275 -23.92 15.13 8.91
N SER A 276 -23.86 13.79 8.86
CA SER A 276 -24.19 12.90 9.96
C SER A 276 -23.03 12.84 10.93
N SER A 277 -23.36 13.19 12.15
CA SER A 277 -22.56 12.87 13.31
C SER A 277 -23.19 11.67 14.01
N THR A 278 -22.36 10.76 14.51
CA THR A 278 -22.84 9.65 15.32
C THR A 278 -22.50 9.92 16.78
N LEU A 279 -23.53 9.93 17.63
CA LEU A 279 -23.38 10.01 19.08
C LEU A 279 -23.27 8.60 19.65
N TYR A 280 -22.11 8.27 20.19
CA TYR A 280 -21.85 7.03 20.90
C TYR A 280 -21.98 7.26 22.40
N CYS A 281 -22.73 6.40 23.08
CA CYS A 281 -22.91 6.47 24.54
C CYS A 281 -22.77 5.08 25.17
N VAL A 282 -22.46 5.06 26.46
CA VAL A 282 -22.48 3.85 27.28
C VAL A 282 -23.56 3.94 28.36
N ARG A 283 -24.10 2.78 28.78
CA ARG A 283 -24.96 2.68 29.98
C ARG A 283 -24.19 2.02 31.11
N ALA A 284 -24.54 2.37 32.34
CA ALA A 284 -24.04 1.66 33.51
C ALA A 284 -24.27 0.14 33.33
N PRO A 285 -23.28 -0.72 33.63
CA PRO A 285 -22.05 -0.41 34.37
C PRO A 285 -20.86 0.09 33.52
N TYR A 286 -21.01 0.18 32.20
CA TYR A 286 -19.90 0.50 31.30
C TYR A 286 -19.45 1.96 31.40
N THR A 287 -18.16 2.19 31.14
CA THR A 287 -17.51 3.51 31.19
C THR A 287 -16.74 3.81 29.90
N ILE A 288 -16.45 5.09 29.66
CA ILE A 288 -15.55 5.54 28.61
C ILE A 288 -14.29 6.10 29.26
N SER A 289 -13.13 5.49 28.98
CA SER A 289 -11.83 6.07 29.32
C SER A 289 -11.35 6.93 28.16
N THR A 290 -11.18 8.22 28.38
CA THR A 290 -10.70 9.14 27.32
C THR A 290 -9.19 9.27 27.28
N LEU A 291 -8.51 9.01 28.40
CA LEU A 291 -7.11 9.37 28.63
C LEU A 291 -6.83 10.86 28.29
N SER A 292 -7.85 11.71 28.43
CA SER A 292 -7.79 13.14 28.21
C SER A 292 -8.15 13.88 29.50
N PRO A 293 -7.41 14.93 29.89
CA PRO A 293 -7.72 15.72 31.08
C PRO A 293 -9.02 16.53 30.96
N SER A 294 -9.63 16.58 29.77
CA SER A 294 -10.76 17.47 29.46
C SER A 294 -12.11 17.02 30.01
N SER A 295 -12.30 15.73 30.32
CA SER A 295 -13.58 15.17 30.79
C SER A 295 -13.28 13.95 31.67
N PRO A 296 -13.52 14.04 32.99
CA PRO A 296 -13.08 13.00 33.92
C PRO A 296 -14.01 11.77 33.90
N HIS A 297 -15.30 11.92 33.55
CA HIS A 297 -16.29 10.83 33.57
C HIS A 297 -17.26 10.94 32.38
N PRO A 298 -16.78 10.78 31.13
CA PRO A 298 -17.61 10.90 29.96
C PRO A 298 -18.61 9.75 29.85
N GLN A 299 -19.85 10.08 29.47
CA GLN A 299 -20.90 9.11 29.16
C GLN A 299 -21.12 8.95 27.65
N CYS A 300 -20.74 9.95 26.87
CA CYS A 300 -20.88 9.92 25.41
C CYS A 300 -19.73 10.65 24.70
N PHE A 301 -19.51 10.31 23.43
CA PHE A 301 -18.71 11.10 22.51
C PHE A 301 -19.35 11.11 21.13
N ARG A 302 -19.12 12.18 20.38
CA ARG A 302 -19.66 12.36 19.03
C ARG A 302 -18.56 12.29 18.02
N THR A 303 -18.79 11.51 16.97
CA THR A 303 -17.91 11.41 15.81
C THR A 303 -18.54 12.07 14.59
N ARG A 304 -17.72 12.61 13.70
CA ARG A 304 -18.14 13.12 12.40
C ARG A 304 -16.98 12.92 11.42
N ILE A 305 -17.27 12.35 10.25
CA ILE A 305 -16.28 11.90 9.28
C ILE A 305 -15.34 10.87 9.94
N ASP A 306 -14.12 11.27 10.30
CA ASP A 306 -13.05 10.46 10.87
C ASP A 306 -12.52 11.04 12.19
N LEU A 307 -13.21 12.03 12.76
CA LEU A 307 -12.80 12.74 13.98
C LEU A 307 -13.83 12.63 15.10
N ILE A 308 -13.35 12.70 16.33
CA ILE A 308 -14.16 12.98 17.51
C ILE A 308 -14.40 14.50 17.56
N THR A 309 -15.65 14.93 17.55
CA THR A 309 -16.02 16.35 17.55
C THR A 309 -16.48 16.86 18.91
N GLN A 310 -16.91 15.96 19.80
CA GLN A 310 -17.33 16.33 21.16
C GLN A 310 -17.18 15.14 22.11
N VAL A 311 -16.84 15.43 23.36
CA VAL A 311 -16.89 14.49 24.50
C VAL A 311 -17.86 15.07 25.53
N LEU A 312 -18.74 14.24 26.09
CA LEU A 312 -19.88 14.65 26.90
C LEU A 312 -19.91 13.88 28.22
N ASP A 313 -19.95 14.61 29.34
CA ASP A 313 -20.06 14.04 30.69
C ASP A 313 -21.44 13.44 31.00
N ASN A 314 -22.46 13.85 30.25
CA ASN A 314 -23.83 13.39 30.44
C ASN A 314 -24.46 12.99 29.11
N ILE A 315 -25.37 12.01 29.16
CA ILE A 315 -26.24 11.67 28.02
C ILE A 315 -27.14 12.90 27.72
N PRO A 316 -27.09 13.48 26.51
CA PRO A 316 -27.96 14.60 26.15
C PRO A 316 -29.45 14.26 26.32
N SER A 317 -30.26 15.22 26.78
CA SER A 317 -31.72 15.09 26.73
C SER A 317 -32.14 14.96 25.28
N VAL A 318 -32.95 13.93 24.95
CA VAL A 318 -33.38 13.56 23.58
C VAL A 318 -34.34 14.59 22.94
N GLU A 319 -34.32 15.85 23.40
CA GLU A 319 -35.02 16.96 22.76
C GLU A 319 -34.25 17.37 21.48
N ASP A 320 -34.48 16.61 20.41
CA ASP A 320 -34.30 16.94 18.97
C ASP A 320 -34.00 15.70 18.10
N GLY A 321 -34.50 14.50 18.46
CA GLY A 321 -34.43 13.35 17.55
C GLY A 321 -33.01 12.86 17.20
N GLU A 322 -31.98 13.27 17.94
CA GLU A 322 -30.61 12.76 17.78
C GLU A 322 -30.55 11.29 18.19
N LYS A 323 -30.06 10.43 17.30
CA LYS A 323 -30.02 8.98 17.50
C LYS A 323 -28.77 8.58 18.28
N ILE A 324 -28.97 7.93 19.42
CA ILE A 324 -27.88 7.37 20.23
C ILE A 324 -27.50 5.98 19.73
N THR A 325 -26.19 5.76 19.58
CA THR A 325 -25.58 4.46 19.36
C THR A 325 -24.99 3.96 20.68
N TRP A 326 -25.63 2.99 21.29
CA TRP A 326 -25.22 2.44 22.58
C TRP A 326 -24.10 1.42 22.39
N LEU A 327 -22.98 1.62 23.07
CA LEU A 327 -21.87 0.69 23.12
C LEU A 327 -22.04 -0.21 24.36
N ASN A 328 -22.14 -1.52 24.13
CA ASN A 328 -22.36 -2.52 25.19
C ASN A 328 -21.04 -3.12 25.66
N GLY A 329 -20.19 -2.28 26.25
CA GLY A 329 -18.89 -2.65 26.81
C GLY A 329 -18.11 -1.42 27.26
N TYR A 330 -16.98 -1.64 27.93
CA TYR A 330 -16.09 -0.57 28.35
C TYR A 330 -15.31 -0.01 27.15
N VAL A 331 -15.22 1.30 27.04
CA VAL A 331 -14.60 1.98 25.89
C VAL A 331 -13.22 2.48 26.27
N LEU A 332 -12.22 2.13 25.45
CA LEU A 332 -10.85 2.63 25.56
C LEU A 332 -10.45 3.31 24.24
N PRO A 333 -9.46 4.24 24.25
CA PRO A 333 -8.85 4.71 23.02
C PRO A 333 -8.25 3.54 22.23
N GLY A 334 -8.18 3.68 20.90
CA GLY A 334 -7.62 2.63 20.06
C GLY A 334 -6.16 2.31 20.44
N ILE A 335 -5.81 1.02 20.43
CA ILE A 335 -4.46 0.58 20.83
C ILE A 335 -3.48 0.83 19.69
N ILE A 336 -2.32 1.38 20.05
CA ILE A 336 -1.20 1.65 19.15
C ILE A 336 -0.06 0.69 19.46
N GLU A 337 0.22 -0.22 18.53
CA GLU A 337 1.40 -1.08 18.57
C GLU A 337 2.65 -0.25 18.20
N SER A 338 3.61 -0.13 19.11
CA SER A 338 4.79 0.70 18.87
C SER A 338 5.87 0.02 18.06
N HIS A 339 5.85 -1.31 17.92
CA HIS A 339 6.83 -2.10 17.17
C HIS A 339 6.24 -3.45 16.76
N GLY A 340 6.11 -3.69 15.46
CA GLY A 340 5.77 -5.01 14.92
C GLY A 340 6.12 -5.13 13.44
N HIS A 341 5.90 -6.31 12.88
CA HIS A 341 6.29 -6.64 11.50
C HIS A 341 5.08 -7.21 10.74
N ILE A 342 4.27 -6.34 10.11
CA ILE A 342 2.94 -6.73 9.62
C ILE A 342 2.99 -7.72 8.45
N LEU A 343 3.99 -7.57 7.56
CA LEU A 343 4.14 -8.48 6.44
C LEU A 343 4.61 -9.86 6.89
N GLN A 344 5.54 -9.92 7.86
CA GLN A 344 6.01 -11.17 8.46
C GLN A 344 4.91 -11.84 9.28
N TYR A 345 4.08 -11.09 9.99
CA TYR A 345 2.93 -11.63 10.69
C TYR A 345 1.91 -12.24 9.73
N GLY A 346 1.64 -11.58 8.60
CA GLY A 346 0.78 -12.15 7.56
C GLY A 346 1.36 -13.42 6.91
N GLU A 347 2.67 -13.49 6.71
CA GLU A 347 3.36 -14.71 6.27
C GLU A 347 3.27 -15.82 7.33
N MET A 348 3.47 -15.49 8.62
CA MET A 348 3.33 -16.44 9.73
C MET A 348 1.94 -17.06 9.78
N LEU A 349 0.88 -16.27 9.60
CA LEU A 349 -0.50 -16.75 9.63
C LEU A 349 -0.79 -17.81 8.54
N GLU A 350 0.01 -17.84 7.48
CA GLU A 350 -0.05 -18.86 6.42
C GLU A 350 1.04 -19.95 6.57
N SER A 351 1.91 -19.86 7.58
CA SER A 351 3.04 -20.77 7.80
C SER A 351 2.74 -21.87 8.82
N VAL A 352 3.69 -22.79 9.00
CA VAL A 352 3.64 -23.79 10.08
C VAL A 352 3.86 -23.10 11.43
N GLU A 353 2.86 -23.19 12.29
CA GLU A 353 2.87 -22.70 13.66
C GLU A 353 3.71 -23.64 14.55
N LEU A 354 4.89 -23.22 15.02
CA LEU A 354 5.81 -24.03 15.82
C LEU A 354 5.95 -23.57 17.29
N TYR A 355 5.25 -22.52 17.73
CA TYR A 355 5.28 -22.10 19.12
C TYR A 355 4.81 -23.24 20.05
N GLY A 356 5.60 -23.49 21.10
CA GLY A 356 5.29 -24.48 22.12
C GLY A 356 5.57 -25.94 21.75
N VAL A 357 6.19 -26.23 20.60
CA VAL A 357 6.73 -27.58 20.30
C VAL A 357 7.67 -28.04 21.42
N LYS A 358 7.66 -29.33 21.75
CA LYS A 358 8.46 -29.91 22.85
C LYS A 358 9.59 -30.80 22.35
N SER A 359 9.64 -31.08 21.05
CA SER A 359 10.68 -31.91 20.44
C SER A 359 10.81 -31.62 18.94
N VAL A 360 11.92 -32.06 18.34
CA VAL A 360 12.08 -32.06 16.87
C VAL A 360 11.03 -32.97 16.20
N GLY A 361 10.62 -34.05 16.86
CA GLY A 361 9.52 -34.90 16.38
C GLY A 361 8.21 -34.12 16.23
N ASP A 362 7.87 -33.28 17.22
CA ASP A 362 6.68 -32.43 17.19
C ASP A 362 6.73 -31.45 16.01
N VAL A 363 7.91 -30.91 15.70
CA VAL A 363 8.09 -30.03 14.53
C VAL A 363 7.73 -30.77 13.24
N ARG A 364 8.23 -32.01 13.06
CA ARG A 364 7.91 -32.83 11.89
C ARG A 364 6.42 -33.13 11.79
N GLU A 365 5.76 -33.47 12.89
CA GLU A 365 4.31 -33.69 12.92
C GLU A 365 3.52 -32.43 12.54
N ARG A 366 3.87 -31.26 13.09
CA ARG A 366 3.18 -30.01 12.74
C ARG A 366 3.36 -29.64 11.26
N ILE A 367 4.53 -29.90 10.69
CA ILE A 367 4.77 -29.73 9.25
C ILE A 367 3.85 -30.65 8.43
N LYS A 368 3.75 -31.93 8.79
CA LYS A 368 2.88 -32.90 8.09
C LYS A 368 1.40 -32.56 8.20
N GLU A 369 0.94 -32.18 9.39
CA GLU A 369 -0.44 -31.73 9.61
C GLU A 369 -0.77 -30.49 8.77
N TRP A 370 0.16 -29.53 8.73
CA TRP A 370 0.01 -28.35 7.90
C TRP A 370 0.04 -28.69 6.40
N LEU A 371 0.93 -29.57 5.95
CA LEU A 371 0.98 -30.04 4.55
C LEU A 371 -0.31 -30.76 4.14
N GLY A 372 -0.89 -31.55 5.04
CA GLY A 372 -2.17 -32.22 4.81
C GLY A 372 -3.31 -31.25 4.51
N ARG A 373 -3.31 -30.07 5.13
CA ARG A 373 -4.29 -29.00 4.90
C ARG A 373 -4.06 -28.22 3.60
N HIS A 374 -2.84 -28.21 3.09
CA HIS A 374 -2.44 -27.47 1.88
C HIS A 374 -2.04 -28.39 0.72
N ARG A 375 -2.63 -29.59 0.69
CA ARG A 375 -2.30 -30.62 -0.29
C ARG A 375 -2.66 -30.16 -1.70
N GLY A 376 -1.69 -30.20 -2.61
CA GLY A 376 -1.87 -29.79 -4.01
C GLY A 376 -1.57 -28.33 -4.29
N GLU A 377 -1.15 -27.56 -3.29
CA GLU A 377 -0.79 -26.15 -3.45
C GLU A 377 0.69 -25.90 -3.80
N GLY A 378 1.47 -26.97 -4.02
CA GLY A 378 2.88 -26.92 -4.41
C GLY A 378 3.87 -26.64 -3.28
N TYR A 379 3.45 -26.65 -2.01
CA TYR A 379 4.35 -26.41 -0.88
C TYR A 379 5.39 -27.53 -0.71
N GLY A 380 6.64 -27.12 -0.48
CA GLY A 380 7.80 -28.01 -0.40
C GLY A 380 8.54 -28.17 -1.73
N GLU A 381 8.05 -27.57 -2.81
CA GLU A 381 8.73 -27.49 -4.11
C GLU A 381 9.79 -26.38 -4.12
N ARG A 382 10.68 -26.39 -5.13
CA ARG A 382 11.80 -25.43 -5.22
C ARG A 382 11.30 -23.99 -5.33
N GLU A 383 10.16 -23.79 -6.00
CA GLU A 383 9.51 -22.51 -6.24
C GLU A 383 8.57 -22.08 -5.09
N LYS A 384 8.30 -22.97 -4.12
CA LYS A 384 7.38 -22.68 -3.01
C LYS A 384 7.74 -23.48 -1.76
N TRP A 385 8.62 -22.90 -0.93
CA TRP A 385 9.14 -23.57 0.27
C TRP A 385 8.07 -23.67 1.37
N ILE A 386 8.23 -24.66 2.24
CA ILE A 386 7.51 -24.72 3.52
C ILE A 386 8.16 -23.73 4.47
N ARG A 387 7.36 -22.81 4.99
CA ARG A 387 7.74 -21.84 6.01
C ARG A 387 7.14 -22.22 7.35
N GLY A 388 7.80 -21.86 8.44
CA GLY A 388 7.28 -22.02 9.80
C GLY A 388 8.03 -21.11 10.77
N VAL A 389 7.44 -20.83 11.93
CA VAL A 389 8.05 -19.97 12.94
C VAL A 389 7.72 -20.46 14.34
N GLY A 390 8.64 -20.27 15.29
CA GLY A 390 8.37 -20.50 16.71
C GLY A 390 9.16 -21.64 17.35
N TRP A 391 10.12 -22.27 16.63
CA TRP A 391 10.95 -23.32 17.24
C TRP A 391 11.98 -22.72 18.22
N ASP A 392 12.32 -23.45 19.27
CA ASP A 392 13.31 -23.05 20.26
C ASP A 392 14.18 -24.25 20.67
N GLN A 393 15.50 -24.13 20.52
CA GLN A 393 16.47 -25.12 20.95
C GLN A 393 16.43 -25.41 22.45
N ALA A 394 15.89 -24.50 23.28
CA ALA A 394 15.65 -24.77 24.69
C ALA A 394 14.75 -26.00 24.89
N HIS A 395 13.84 -26.27 23.95
CA HIS A 395 13.01 -27.48 23.93
C HIS A 395 13.70 -28.69 23.32
N PHE A 396 14.88 -28.52 22.71
CA PHE A 396 15.68 -29.58 22.08
C PHE A 396 16.94 -29.92 22.90
N GLY A 397 16.90 -29.68 24.22
CA GLY A 397 18.03 -29.94 25.12
C GLY A 397 19.14 -28.89 25.08
N GLY A 398 18.84 -27.68 24.57
CA GLY A 398 19.78 -26.57 24.46
C GLY A 398 20.72 -26.65 23.25
N VAL A 399 20.50 -27.60 22.34
CA VAL A 399 21.32 -27.83 21.15
C VAL A 399 20.56 -27.38 19.91
N MET A 400 21.21 -26.62 19.04
CA MET A 400 20.63 -26.20 17.77
C MET A 400 20.28 -27.42 16.90
N PRO A 401 19.14 -27.41 16.20
CA PRO A 401 18.74 -28.52 15.34
C PRO A 401 19.61 -28.62 14.08
N THR A 402 19.54 -29.76 13.37
CA THR A 402 20.29 -29.99 12.12
C THR A 402 19.36 -30.27 10.95
N ALA A 403 19.83 -30.02 9.73
CA ALA A 403 19.07 -30.31 8.51
C ALA A 403 18.69 -31.80 8.39
N GLU A 404 19.61 -32.70 8.80
CA GLU A 404 19.40 -34.16 8.82
C GLU A 404 18.20 -34.57 9.67
N GLN A 405 17.94 -33.88 10.79
CA GLN A 405 16.81 -34.20 11.64
C GLN A 405 15.45 -33.97 10.97
N LEU A 406 15.32 -33.08 9.98
CA LEU A 406 14.09 -32.97 9.19
C LEU A 406 13.94 -34.19 8.28
N SER A 407 15.04 -34.63 7.66
CA SER A 407 15.12 -35.76 6.73
C SER A 407 14.96 -37.14 7.37
N GLU A 408 15.00 -37.25 8.71
CA GLU A 408 14.66 -38.47 9.43
C GLU A 408 13.23 -38.96 9.11
N ASP A 409 12.31 -38.04 8.77
CA ASP A 409 11.00 -38.39 8.25
C ASP A 409 11.05 -38.45 6.71
N PRO A 410 10.80 -39.62 6.09
CA PRO A 410 10.86 -39.78 4.64
C PRO A 410 9.91 -38.87 3.87
N GLU A 411 8.79 -38.43 4.46
CA GLU A 411 7.85 -37.52 3.81
C GLU A 411 8.40 -36.09 3.69
N LEU A 412 9.37 -35.71 4.53
CA LEU A 412 9.94 -34.36 4.57
C LEU A 412 11.29 -34.26 3.84
N LYS A 413 11.97 -35.38 3.62
CA LYS A 413 13.34 -35.47 3.10
C LYS A 413 13.58 -34.69 1.79
N ASP A 414 12.63 -34.76 0.86
CA ASP A 414 12.78 -34.16 -0.47
C ASP A 414 12.18 -32.74 -0.58
N LEU A 415 11.68 -32.19 0.53
CA LEU A 415 10.97 -30.91 0.57
C LEU A 415 11.93 -29.75 0.88
N TYR A 416 11.70 -28.59 0.26
CA TYR A 416 12.35 -27.34 0.62
C TYR A 416 11.68 -26.73 1.85
N ILE A 417 12.35 -26.79 3.01
CA ILE A 417 11.84 -26.31 4.30
C ILE A 417 12.79 -25.25 4.88
N MET A 418 12.22 -24.14 5.34
CA MET A 418 12.89 -23.10 6.11
C MET A 418 12.02 -22.64 7.28
N LEU A 419 12.52 -22.83 8.50
CA LEU A 419 11.79 -22.59 9.74
C LEU A 419 12.49 -21.50 10.55
N ASP A 420 11.81 -20.40 10.82
CA ASP A 420 12.31 -19.29 11.63
C ASP A 420 12.26 -19.66 13.13
N ARG A 421 13.33 -19.33 13.86
CA ARG A 421 13.42 -19.50 15.32
C ARG A 421 12.35 -18.64 16.00
N VAL A 422 12.00 -18.97 17.24
CA VAL A 422 11.07 -18.20 18.07
C VAL A 422 11.41 -16.71 18.16
N ASP A 423 12.68 -16.34 18.12
CA ASP A 423 13.16 -14.95 18.11
C ASP A 423 13.51 -14.42 16.73
N ILE A 424 13.18 -15.14 15.64
CA ILE A 424 13.45 -14.78 14.24
C ILE A 424 14.91 -14.44 13.87
N HIS A 425 15.86 -14.67 14.78
CA HIS A 425 17.29 -14.38 14.58
C HIS A 425 18.08 -15.58 14.01
N CYS A 426 17.41 -16.71 13.79
CA CYS A 426 17.97 -17.86 13.11
C CYS A 426 16.93 -18.56 12.23
N VAL A 427 17.36 -19.18 11.13
CA VAL A 427 16.56 -20.11 10.33
C VAL A 427 17.14 -21.52 10.38
N TRP A 428 16.26 -22.51 10.52
CA TRP A 428 16.58 -23.93 10.37
C TRP A 428 16.08 -24.42 9.01
N THR A 429 16.98 -25.00 8.23
CA THR A 429 16.75 -25.39 6.85
C THR A 429 16.89 -26.91 6.65
N SER A 430 16.09 -27.45 5.72
CA SER A 430 16.20 -28.84 5.25
C SER A 430 17.48 -29.12 4.47
N GLU A 431 17.87 -30.39 4.34
CA GLU A 431 18.97 -30.82 3.46
C GLU A 431 18.75 -30.39 2.01
N LYS A 432 17.48 -30.35 1.57
CA LYS A 432 17.13 -29.92 0.22
C LYS A 432 17.49 -28.46 -0.04
N VAL A 433 17.30 -27.59 0.95
CA VAL A 433 17.76 -26.19 0.91
C VAL A 433 19.29 -26.12 0.94
N LEU A 434 19.95 -26.91 1.80
CA LEU A 434 21.43 -26.97 1.84
C LEU A 434 22.02 -27.40 0.49
N SER A 435 21.35 -28.27 -0.26
CA SER A 435 21.81 -28.71 -1.60
C SER A 435 21.85 -27.59 -2.66
N LEU A 436 21.28 -26.41 -2.36
CA LEU A 436 21.39 -25.22 -3.20
C LEU A 436 22.68 -24.43 -2.97
N LEU A 437 23.41 -24.71 -1.88
CA LEU A 437 24.65 -24.05 -1.51
C LEU A 437 25.88 -24.78 -2.06
N SER A 438 27.04 -24.13 -1.99
CA SER A 438 28.32 -24.77 -2.29
C SER A 438 28.69 -25.81 -1.24
N ASP A 439 29.53 -26.77 -1.64
CA ASP A 439 30.22 -27.70 -0.74
C ASP A 439 31.76 -27.50 -0.89
N PRO A 440 32.49 -27.04 0.14
CA PRO A 440 32.00 -26.73 1.50
C PRO A 440 31.05 -25.52 1.55
N LEU A 441 30.29 -25.42 2.64
CA LEU A 441 29.40 -24.28 2.91
C LEU A 441 30.20 -22.95 2.84
N PRO A 442 29.58 -21.87 2.34
CA PRO A 442 30.22 -20.57 2.28
C PRO A 442 30.60 -20.06 3.68
N GLU A 443 31.59 -19.18 3.75
CA GLU A 443 31.92 -18.49 5.00
C GLU A 443 30.77 -17.56 5.43
N ALA A 444 30.53 -17.48 6.73
CA ALA A 444 29.51 -16.57 7.28
C ALA A 444 29.94 -15.11 7.04
N PRO A 445 29.04 -14.23 6.56
CA PRO A 445 29.35 -12.80 6.47
C PRO A 445 29.58 -12.20 7.87
N PRO A 446 30.31 -11.06 7.98
CA PRO A 446 30.45 -10.35 9.25
C PRO A 446 29.08 -10.09 9.88
N GLY A 447 28.94 -10.34 11.19
CA GLY A 447 27.64 -10.21 11.85
C GLY A 447 26.70 -11.41 11.66
N GLY A 448 27.17 -12.54 11.10
CA GLY A 448 26.37 -13.75 10.92
C GLY A 448 27.08 -15.00 11.44
N GLU A 449 26.32 -16.06 11.70
CA GLU A 449 26.83 -17.36 12.14
C GLU A 449 26.18 -18.51 11.35
N ILE A 450 26.99 -19.51 10.99
CA ILE A 450 26.52 -20.78 10.42
C ILE A 450 26.83 -21.87 11.44
N ILE A 451 25.80 -22.51 11.97
CA ILE A 451 25.96 -23.56 12.96
C ILE A 451 26.29 -24.87 12.24
N THR A 452 27.47 -25.42 12.52
CA THR A 452 27.95 -26.68 11.93
C THR A 452 28.13 -27.82 12.93
N ASN A 453 27.93 -27.55 14.23
CA ASN A 453 27.99 -28.52 15.31
C ASN A 453 26.66 -28.48 16.10
N PRO A 454 25.90 -29.59 16.19
CA PRO A 454 26.25 -30.97 15.86
C PRO A 454 26.19 -31.32 14.36
N GLY A 455 25.65 -30.45 13.52
CA GLY A 455 25.60 -30.59 12.07
C GLY A 455 25.11 -29.29 11.43
N PRO A 456 25.17 -29.19 10.09
CA PRO A 456 24.70 -28.00 9.38
C PRO A 456 23.17 -27.90 9.37
N GLY A 457 22.66 -26.70 9.11
CA GLY A 457 21.23 -26.47 8.87
C GLY A 457 20.70 -25.18 9.48
N VAL A 458 21.42 -24.59 10.45
CA VAL A 458 21.01 -23.35 11.12
C VAL A 458 21.91 -22.19 10.73
N PHE A 459 21.29 -21.09 10.32
CA PHE A 459 21.93 -19.84 9.90
C PHE A 459 21.34 -18.70 10.70
N CYS A 460 22.18 -17.84 11.29
CA CYS A 460 21.73 -16.76 12.16
C CYS A 460 22.19 -15.38 11.69
N ASP A 461 21.38 -14.37 11.98
CA ASP A 461 21.63 -12.95 11.69
C ASP A 461 22.06 -12.70 10.23
N ASN A 462 23.21 -12.04 9.98
CA ASN A 462 23.61 -11.69 8.61
C ASN A 462 23.84 -12.92 7.70
N ALA A 463 24.01 -14.12 8.26
CA ALA A 463 24.07 -15.36 7.47
C ALA A 463 22.70 -15.68 6.84
N MET A 464 21.59 -15.31 7.47
CA MET A 464 20.25 -15.45 6.91
C MET A 464 20.12 -14.58 5.64
N ASP A 465 20.46 -13.30 5.75
CA ASP A 465 20.33 -12.33 4.66
C ASP A 465 21.35 -12.55 3.53
N GLY A 466 22.57 -12.96 3.86
CA GLY A 466 23.65 -13.13 2.89
C GLY A 466 23.65 -14.49 2.17
N ILE A 467 23.05 -15.52 2.77
CA ILE A 467 23.17 -16.90 2.28
C ILE A 467 21.81 -17.54 1.99
N ILE A 468 20.85 -17.46 2.92
CA ILE A 468 19.58 -18.21 2.80
C ILE A 468 18.48 -17.40 2.10
N TYR A 469 18.18 -16.19 2.54
CA TYR A 469 17.14 -15.34 1.93
C TYR A 469 17.37 -15.00 0.43
N PRO A 470 18.60 -14.95 -0.10
CA PRO A 470 18.79 -14.82 -1.55
C PRO A 470 18.30 -16.04 -2.35
N LEU A 471 18.17 -17.21 -1.70
CA LEU A 471 17.70 -18.45 -2.31
C LEU A 471 16.20 -18.66 -2.18
N THR A 472 15.53 -17.95 -1.25
CA THR A 472 14.11 -18.18 -0.97
C THR A 472 13.24 -17.70 -2.14
N PRO A 473 12.18 -18.43 -2.48
CA PRO A 473 11.21 -17.97 -3.46
C PRO A 473 10.58 -16.66 -3.03
N LYS A 474 10.64 -15.65 -3.90
CA LYS A 474 10.08 -14.33 -3.60
C LYS A 474 8.56 -14.36 -3.76
N PRO A 475 7.78 -13.96 -2.74
CA PRO A 475 6.33 -13.88 -2.88
C PRO A 475 5.94 -12.77 -3.86
N ASP A 476 4.91 -13.04 -4.66
CA ASP A 476 4.34 -12.02 -5.55
C ASP A 476 3.52 -10.96 -4.78
N VAL A 477 3.19 -9.86 -5.45
CA VAL A 477 2.42 -8.75 -4.87
C VAL A 477 1.05 -9.20 -4.37
N SER A 478 0.39 -10.14 -5.06
CA SER A 478 -0.95 -10.61 -4.68
C SER A 478 -0.91 -11.43 -3.38
N GLN A 479 0.13 -12.24 -3.20
CA GLN A 479 0.40 -12.96 -1.96
C GLN A 479 0.66 -11.99 -0.80
N LYS A 480 1.53 -10.99 -1.00
CA LYS A 480 1.79 -9.95 0.00
C LYS A 480 0.53 -9.17 0.39
N VAL A 481 -0.33 -8.84 -0.57
CA VAL A 481 -1.64 -8.19 -0.29
C VAL A 481 -2.55 -9.07 0.56
N ARG A 482 -2.59 -10.39 0.33
CA ARG A 482 -3.35 -11.32 1.17
C ARG A 482 -2.80 -11.33 2.61
N TRP A 483 -1.49 -11.47 2.77
CA TRP A 483 -0.82 -11.44 4.07
C TRP A 483 -1.14 -10.17 4.86
N LEU A 484 -1.01 -9.00 4.24
CA LEU A 484 -1.34 -7.72 4.87
C LEU A 484 -2.80 -7.66 5.33
N LYS A 485 -3.74 -8.15 4.52
CA LYS A 485 -5.17 -8.16 4.87
C LYS A 485 -5.47 -9.12 6.04
N SER A 486 -4.89 -10.32 6.02
CA SER A 486 -5.04 -11.29 7.11
C SER A 486 -4.44 -10.77 8.41
N ALA A 487 -3.23 -10.19 8.34
CA ALA A 487 -2.56 -9.56 9.47
C ALA A 487 -3.42 -8.44 10.07
N MET A 488 -3.85 -7.47 9.26
CA MET A 488 -4.71 -6.38 9.74
C MET A 488 -6.01 -6.87 10.38
N ALA A 489 -6.63 -7.93 9.84
CA ALA A 489 -7.85 -8.50 10.42
C ALA A 489 -7.61 -9.08 11.83
N GLU A 490 -6.52 -9.81 12.03
CA GLU A 490 -6.14 -10.34 13.35
C GLU A 490 -5.73 -9.24 14.33
N LEU A 491 -5.04 -8.19 13.86
CA LEU A 491 -4.71 -7.03 14.68
C LEU A 491 -5.98 -6.29 15.16
N ASN A 492 -6.95 -6.07 14.27
CA ASN A 492 -8.24 -5.47 14.65
C ASN A 492 -8.95 -6.31 15.72
N ARG A 493 -8.86 -7.64 15.64
CA ARG A 493 -9.51 -8.59 16.57
C ARG A 493 -9.01 -8.44 18.00
N VAL A 494 -7.78 -7.96 18.19
CA VAL A 494 -7.18 -7.70 19.51
C VAL A 494 -7.16 -6.21 19.87
N GLY A 495 -7.84 -5.36 19.09
CA GLY A 495 -8.05 -3.95 19.40
C GLY A 495 -6.96 -3.00 18.90
N ILE A 496 -6.02 -3.48 18.09
CA ILE A 496 -4.99 -2.64 17.48
C ILE A 496 -5.62 -1.83 16.36
N THR A 497 -5.61 -0.51 16.51
CA THR A 497 -6.12 0.47 15.52
C THR A 497 -4.98 1.11 14.72
N ALA A 498 -3.77 1.11 15.29
CA ALA A 498 -2.59 1.70 14.69
C ALA A 498 -1.33 0.90 15.06
N MET A 499 -0.30 0.90 14.21
CA MET A 499 0.94 0.17 14.45
C MET A 499 2.17 0.82 13.80
N SER A 500 3.36 0.64 14.39
CA SER A 500 4.63 1.02 13.77
C SER A 500 5.31 -0.19 13.14
N ASP A 501 5.35 -0.26 11.81
CA ASP A 501 6.03 -1.37 11.13
C ASP A 501 7.54 -1.17 11.18
N ALA A 502 8.26 -2.12 11.76
CA ALA A 502 9.63 -1.94 12.21
C ALA A 502 10.68 -2.52 11.25
N GLY A 503 10.61 -2.16 9.97
CA GLY A 503 11.64 -2.52 8.98
C GLY A 503 11.11 -2.83 7.59
N MET A 504 10.20 -2.01 7.05
CA MET A 504 9.66 -2.25 5.71
C MET A 504 10.57 -1.71 4.62
N ARG A 505 10.73 -2.49 3.55
CA ARG A 505 11.45 -2.05 2.34
C ARG A 505 10.57 -1.17 1.46
N ALA A 506 11.21 -0.26 0.74
CA ALA A 506 10.54 0.71 -0.15
C ALA A 506 9.60 0.07 -1.20
N GLU A 507 9.91 -1.14 -1.67
CA GLU A 507 9.06 -1.87 -2.61
C GLU A 507 7.72 -2.32 -2.00
N ASP A 508 7.74 -2.76 -0.75
CA ASP A 508 6.54 -3.22 -0.02
C ASP A 508 5.69 -2.05 0.47
N MET A 509 6.32 -0.92 0.77
CA MET A 509 5.61 0.33 1.06
C MET A 509 4.69 0.75 -0.09
N LYS A 510 5.04 0.47 -1.36
CA LYS A 510 4.18 0.76 -2.52
C LYS A 510 2.90 -0.06 -2.52
N ILE A 511 2.93 -1.27 -1.95
CA ILE A 511 1.73 -2.11 -1.78
C ILE A 511 0.80 -1.46 -0.76
N LEU A 512 1.33 -1.04 0.40
CA LEU A 512 0.55 -0.32 1.41
C LEU A 512 -0.03 1.00 0.86
N GLN A 513 0.72 1.73 0.03
CA GLN A 513 0.22 2.94 -0.62
C GLN A 513 -1.01 2.67 -1.49
N GLU A 514 -0.97 1.60 -2.27
CA GLU A 514 -2.11 1.24 -3.12
C GLU A 514 -3.31 0.78 -2.29
N LEU A 515 -3.08 0.04 -1.20
CA LEU A 515 -4.15 -0.31 -0.26
C LEU A 515 -4.74 0.93 0.42
N ALA A 516 -3.91 1.89 0.84
CA ALA A 516 -4.35 3.15 1.43
C ALA A 516 -5.20 3.96 0.43
N ARG A 517 -4.74 4.07 -0.83
CA ARG A 517 -5.45 4.78 -1.91
C ARG A 517 -6.83 4.17 -2.20
N ARG A 518 -6.97 2.87 -1.99
CA ARG A 518 -8.24 2.11 -2.17
C ARG A 518 -9.11 2.05 -0.91
N ASP A 519 -8.71 2.71 0.19
CA ASP A 519 -9.40 2.63 1.49
C ASP A 519 -9.49 1.18 2.03
N GLU A 520 -8.47 0.37 1.75
CA GLU A 520 -8.40 -1.05 2.12
C GLU A 520 -7.53 -1.31 3.37
N LEU A 521 -6.89 -0.28 3.93
CA LEU A 521 -6.23 -0.39 5.23
C LEU A 521 -7.27 -0.32 6.35
N SER A 522 -7.22 -1.27 7.29
CA SER A 522 -8.05 -1.23 8.50
C SER A 522 -7.27 -0.90 9.77
N VAL A 523 -5.94 -0.77 9.66
CA VAL A 523 -5.02 -0.36 10.72
C VAL A 523 -4.21 0.83 10.19
N ARG A 524 -3.97 1.86 11.00
CA ARG A 524 -3.05 2.95 10.65
C ARG A 524 -1.60 2.46 10.76
N ILE A 525 -0.82 2.57 9.70
CA ILE A 525 0.54 2.03 9.68
C ILE A 525 1.55 3.17 9.59
N ARG A 526 2.48 3.19 10.54
CA ARG A 526 3.64 4.08 10.52
C ARG A 526 4.90 3.28 10.23
N VAL A 527 5.47 3.47 9.04
CA VAL A 527 6.56 2.61 8.56
C VAL A 527 7.93 3.14 8.98
N MET A 528 8.69 2.36 9.75
CA MET A 528 10.13 2.51 9.87
C MET A 528 10.78 1.79 8.69
N ALA A 529 11.37 2.55 7.77
CA ALA A 529 11.91 1.98 6.56
C ALA A 529 13.27 1.30 6.81
N GLU A 530 13.47 0.15 6.19
CA GLU A 530 14.76 -0.52 6.09
C GLU A 530 15.26 -0.44 4.63
N CYS A 531 16.57 -0.28 4.47
CA CYS A 531 17.21 -0.37 3.16
C CYS A 531 17.24 -1.82 2.65
N ALA A 532 17.42 -1.98 1.34
CA ALA A 532 17.58 -3.31 0.74
C ALA A 532 18.79 -4.06 1.33
N GLU A 533 19.89 -3.34 1.56
CA GLU A 533 21.04 -3.82 2.34
C GLU A 533 20.93 -3.27 3.77
N ARG A 534 20.86 -4.18 4.75
CA ARG A 534 20.68 -3.82 6.17
C ARG A 534 21.76 -2.84 6.64
N ASN A 535 21.38 -1.91 7.52
CA ASN A 535 22.28 -0.94 8.15
C ASN A 535 22.99 0.04 7.20
N THR A 536 22.56 0.14 5.95
CA THR A 536 23.11 1.09 4.98
C THR A 536 22.31 2.39 4.86
N TYR A 537 22.76 3.28 3.98
CA TYR A 537 22.13 4.56 3.69
C TYR A 537 21.42 4.55 2.32
N CYS A 538 20.09 4.63 2.30
CA CYS A 538 19.26 4.54 1.08
C CYS A 538 18.24 5.69 0.93
N HIS A 539 18.57 6.90 1.39
CA HIS A 539 17.67 8.06 1.29
C HIS A 539 17.10 8.29 -0.12
N GLN A 540 17.89 8.05 -1.18
CA GLN A 540 17.46 8.24 -2.57
C GLN A 540 16.29 7.31 -2.95
N ASP A 541 16.28 6.07 -2.48
CA ASP A 541 15.20 5.12 -2.72
C ASP A 541 13.94 5.53 -1.96
N LEU A 542 14.12 5.98 -0.70
CA LEU A 542 13.03 6.43 0.16
C LEU A 542 12.34 7.70 -0.37
N ARG A 543 13.06 8.58 -1.08
CA ARG A 543 12.46 9.76 -1.74
C ARG A 543 11.45 9.41 -2.83
N GLN A 544 11.55 8.22 -3.42
CA GLN A 544 10.61 7.77 -4.44
C GLN A 544 9.31 7.23 -3.85
N VAL A 545 9.34 6.89 -2.56
CA VAL A 545 8.18 6.39 -1.85
C VAL A 545 7.32 7.58 -1.42
N LYS A 546 6.17 7.76 -2.08
CA LYS A 546 5.14 8.77 -1.74
C LYS A 546 4.44 8.56 -0.38
N VAL A 547 5.08 7.88 0.57
CA VAL A 547 4.53 7.77 1.92
C VAL A 547 4.65 9.14 2.55
N MET A 548 3.58 9.51 3.21
CA MET A 548 3.20 10.88 3.47
C MET A 548 4.05 11.56 4.54
N ARG A 549 4.69 12.66 4.15
CA ARG A 549 5.11 13.71 5.10
C ARG A 549 4.01 14.77 5.31
N ASP A 550 2.94 14.85 4.49
CA ASP A 550 2.12 16.08 4.38
C ASP A 550 0.56 16.00 4.35
N GLY A 551 -0.12 14.94 3.91
CA GLY A 551 -1.62 14.94 3.90
C GLY A 551 -2.38 14.24 2.75
N SER A 552 -1.79 14.05 1.57
CA SER A 552 -2.42 13.47 0.37
C SER A 552 -2.55 11.92 0.24
N GLY A 553 -3.52 11.41 -0.53
CA GLY A 553 -3.57 9.99 -0.96
C GLY A 553 -3.94 8.93 0.09
N GLY A 554 -4.62 9.32 1.17
CA GLY A 554 -5.11 8.43 2.24
C GLY A 554 -4.28 8.47 3.53
N GLY A 555 -3.27 9.34 3.63
CA GLY A 555 -2.28 9.21 4.69
C GLY A 555 -2.60 9.86 6.04
N ASP A 556 -3.85 9.77 6.47
CA ASP A 556 -4.11 9.51 7.88
C ASP A 556 -3.93 8.02 8.23
N MET A 557 -3.93 7.12 7.22
CA MET A 557 -3.80 5.66 7.39
C MET A 557 -2.40 5.10 7.15
N LEU A 558 -1.54 5.79 6.40
CA LEU A 558 -0.17 5.36 6.09
C LEU A 558 0.80 6.53 6.21
N LEU A 559 1.76 6.41 7.14
CA LEU A 559 2.69 7.47 7.49
C LEU A 559 4.14 6.98 7.44
N PHE A 560 5.06 7.88 7.12
CA PHE A 560 6.49 7.59 7.17
C PHE A 560 6.98 7.78 8.60
N GLY A 561 7.42 6.68 9.22
CA GLY A 561 7.80 6.61 10.62
C GLY A 561 9.26 6.93 10.91
N GLY A 562 10.15 6.77 9.93
CA GLY A 562 11.59 6.94 10.15
C GLY A 562 12.39 5.83 9.52
N ILE A 563 13.59 5.61 10.04
CA ILE A 563 14.52 4.56 9.60
C ILE A 563 14.64 3.51 10.70
N LYS A 564 14.64 2.23 10.32
CA LYS A 564 15.02 1.11 11.18
C LYS A 564 16.48 0.73 10.93
N LEU A 565 17.26 0.60 11.99
CA LEU A 565 18.63 0.06 12.00
C LEU A 565 18.73 -1.06 13.04
N PHE A 566 19.76 -1.91 12.92
CA PHE A 566 20.00 -3.05 13.80
C PHE A 566 21.43 -3.04 14.33
N ALA A 567 21.62 -2.86 15.64
CA ALA A 567 22.94 -2.82 16.24
C ALA A 567 23.50 -4.22 16.56
N ASP A 568 22.66 -5.15 17.01
CA ASP A 568 23.03 -6.51 17.45
C ASP A 568 21.93 -7.56 17.18
N GLY A 569 22.17 -8.82 17.57
CA GLY A 569 21.20 -9.91 17.52
C GLY A 569 20.30 -9.99 18.77
N ALA A 570 19.86 -11.21 19.13
CA ALA A 570 19.00 -11.46 20.29
C ALA A 570 19.71 -12.15 21.46
N LEU A 571 19.09 -12.05 22.66
CA LEU A 571 19.64 -12.63 23.89
C LEU A 571 19.62 -14.17 23.85
N GLY A 572 18.53 -14.77 23.38
CA GLY A 572 18.31 -16.22 23.43
C GLY A 572 19.33 -17.03 22.61
N SER A 573 19.67 -16.51 21.43
CA SER A 573 20.65 -17.06 20.47
C SER A 573 22.10 -16.61 20.72
N TRP A 574 22.38 -15.91 21.82
CA TRP A 574 23.69 -15.33 22.15
C TRP A 574 24.21 -14.28 21.14
N GLY A 575 23.32 -13.66 20.35
CA GLY A 575 23.66 -12.63 19.36
C GLY A 575 23.72 -11.21 19.93
N ALA A 576 23.01 -10.93 21.04
CA ALA A 576 23.00 -9.61 21.66
C ALA A 576 24.40 -9.18 22.12
N ALA A 577 24.82 -7.97 21.75
CA ALA A 577 26.18 -7.51 22.01
C ALA A 577 26.30 -6.97 23.44
N LEU A 578 27.09 -7.66 24.26
CA LEU A 578 27.28 -7.36 25.68
C LEU A 578 28.61 -6.65 25.95
N LEU A 579 28.66 -5.79 26.97
CA LEU A 579 29.88 -5.16 27.47
C LEU A 579 30.80 -6.19 28.11
N GLU A 580 30.21 -7.13 28.86
CA GLU A 580 30.89 -8.25 29.50
C GLU A 580 30.37 -9.58 28.93
N PRO A 581 31.18 -10.65 28.86
CA PRO A 581 30.74 -11.94 28.33
C PRO A 581 29.44 -12.49 28.93
N TYR A 582 28.78 -13.36 28.18
CA TYR A 582 27.63 -14.13 28.66
C TYR A 582 28.03 -14.98 29.86
N SER A 583 27.17 -15.02 30.89
CA SER A 583 27.44 -15.75 32.13
C SER A 583 27.50 -17.26 31.93
N ASP A 584 26.74 -17.81 30.98
CA ASP A 584 26.75 -19.22 30.61
C ASP A 584 27.62 -19.54 29.38
N LYS A 585 28.26 -18.53 28.78
CA LYS A 585 29.16 -18.68 27.63
C LYS A 585 30.32 -17.66 27.73
N PRO A 586 31.28 -17.84 28.66
CA PRO A 586 32.28 -16.83 29.02
C PRO A 586 33.23 -16.41 27.90
N GLU A 587 33.33 -17.21 26.84
CA GLU A 587 34.10 -16.91 25.64
C GLU A 587 33.36 -16.04 24.61
N ASN A 588 32.07 -15.75 24.84
CA ASN A 588 31.23 -15.01 23.92
C ASN A 588 30.65 -13.75 24.58
N SER A 589 30.65 -12.63 23.86
CA SER A 589 29.99 -11.37 24.25
C SER A 589 28.96 -10.92 23.22
N GLY A 590 28.50 -11.84 22.36
CA GLY A 590 27.65 -11.53 21.21
C GLY A 590 28.39 -10.72 20.16
N MET A 591 27.64 -10.12 19.24
CA MET A 591 28.25 -9.46 18.08
C MET A 591 27.46 -8.23 17.64
N MET A 592 28.20 -7.17 17.31
CA MET A 592 27.63 -6.02 16.62
C MET A 592 27.37 -6.38 15.15
N LEU A 593 26.13 -6.18 14.68
CA LEU A 593 25.75 -6.36 13.26
C LEU A 593 26.28 -5.25 12.36
N ILE A 594 26.56 -4.09 12.93
CA ILE A 594 27.21 -2.93 12.31
C ILE A 594 28.24 -2.39 13.31
N ASN A 595 29.43 -2.02 12.85
CA ASN A 595 30.42 -1.48 13.78
C ASN A 595 29.98 -0.11 14.33
N GLU A 596 30.42 0.21 15.55
CA GLU A 596 29.91 1.37 16.31
C GLU A 596 30.18 2.71 15.62
N MET A 597 31.30 2.83 14.89
CA MET A 597 31.63 4.04 14.13
C MET A 597 30.73 4.17 12.90
N GLU A 598 30.52 3.09 12.16
CA GLU A 598 29.59 3.06 11.02
C GLU A 598 28.16 3.35 11.45
N LEU A 599 27.73 2.81 12.60
CA LEU A 599 26.41 3.11 13.18
C LEU A 599 26.27 4.61 13.44
N THR A 600 27.30 5.22 14.03
CA THR A 600 27.32 6.68 14.26
C THR A 600 27.25 7.47 12.96
N GLU A 601 27.99 7.05 11.93
CA GLU A 601 28.02 7.74 10.64
C GLU A 601 26.70 7.59 9.87
N VAL A 602 26.06 6.43 9.88
CA VAL A 602 24.74 6.25 9.24
C VAL A 602 23.65 7.03 9.98
N VAL A 603 23.70 7.08 11.32
CA VAL A 603 22.80 7.92 12.13
C VAL A 603 22.95 9.39 11.77
N LYS A 604 24.17 9.93 11.69
CA LYS A 604 24.43 11.32 11.25
C LYS A 604 23.84 11.60 9.87
N LYS A 605 24.03 10.69 8.92
CA LYS A 605 23.49 10.84 7.55
C LYS A 605 21.97 10.92 7.56
N TYR A 606 21.28 10.06 8.29
CA TYR A 606 19.82 10.10 8.36
C TYR A 606 19.27 11.27 9.17
N TYR A 607 19.92 11.62 10.28
CA TYR A 607 19.52 12.76 11.10
C TYR A 607 19.54 14.07 10.31
N HIS A 608 20.51 14.24 9.40
CA HIS A 608 20.60 15.38 8.48
C HIS A 608 19.35 15.55 7.59
N TRP A 609 18.66 14.46 7.24
CA TRP A 609 17.46 14.46 6.39
C TRP A 609 16.13 14.52 7.16
N ASP A 610 16.18 14.86 8.44
CA ASP A 610 15.01 14.99 9.30
C ASP A 610 14.20 13.69 9.40
N TYR A 611 14.91 12.58 9.58
CA TYR A 611 14.31 11.30 9.91
C TYR A 611 14.34 11.07 11.42
N GLN A 612 13.28 10.47 11.96
CA GLN A 612 13.39 9.72 13.20
C GLN A 612 14.20 8.45 12.92
N ILE A 613 15.15 8.13 13.79
CA ILE A 613 15.94 6.91 13.71
C ILE A 613 15.54 6.00 14.87
N ASN A 614 15.30 4.73 14.54
CA ASN A 614 14.84 3.67 15.43
C ASN A 614 15.88 2.55 15.35
N ILE A 615 16.61 2.29 16.44
CA ILE A 615 17.73 1.34 16.44
C ILE A 615 17.36 0.15 17.31
N HIS A 616 17.29 -1.06 16.72
CA HIS A 616 17.28 -2.31 17.47
C HIS A 616 18.57 -2.43 18.26
N ALA A 617 18.45 -2.53 19.59
CA ALA A 617 19.55 -2.80 20.49
C ALA A 617 19.08 -3.60 21.71
N ILE A 618 19.52 -4.85 21.81
CA ILE A 618 19.16 -5.73 22.93
C ILE A 618 20.25 -5.69 24.02
N GLY A 619 21.50 -5.93 23.65
CA GLY A 619 22.63 -5.97 24.57
C GLY A 619 23.06 -4.59 25.07
N ASP A 620 23.72 -4.53 26.23
CA ASP A 620 24.17 -3.27 26.85
C ASP A 620 25.24 -2.55 26.03
N ARG A 621 26.10 -3.28 25.30
CA ARG A 621 27.05 -2.67 24.36
C ARG A 621 26.33 -2.06 23.15
N ALA A 622 25.35 -2.77 22.60
CA ALA A 622 24.55 -2.26 21.48
C ALA A 622 23.75 -1.01 21.88
N ASN A 623 23.13 -1.03 23.06
CA ASN A 623 22.41 0.12 23.63
C ASN A 623 23.37 1.31 23.82
N ARG A 624 24.55 1.09 24.39
CA ARG A 624 25.58 2.14 24.52
C ARG A 624 26.00 2.70 23.18
N ALA A 625 26.19 1.87 22.15
CA ALA A 625 26.53 2.31 20.81
C ALA A 625 25.42 3.17 20.17
N ALA A 626 24.15 2.77 20.32
CA ALA A 626 23.01 3.54 19.85
C ALA A 626 22.91 4.91 20.56
N ILE A 627 23.09 4.94 21.89
CA ILE A 627 23.08 6.17 22.69
C ILE A 627 24.24 7.09 22.30
N ASN A 628 25.44 6.54 22.07
CA ASN A 628 26.59 7.31 21.59
C ASN A 628 26.31 7.93 20.21
N ALA A 629 25.69 7.17 19.29
CA ALA A 629 25.31 7.66 17.97
C ALA A 629 24.26 8.80 18.05
N PHE A 630 23.28 8.68 18.95
CA PHE A 630 22.31 9.75 19.21
C PHE A 630 22.95 10.97 19.88
N GLU A 631 23.81 10.79 20.88
CA GLU A 631 24.55 11.87 21.51
C GLU A 631 25.43 12.63 20.50
N ALA A 632 26.00 11.94 19.51
CA ALA A 632 26.80 12.57 18.46
C ALA A 632 26.01 13.53 17.55
N VAL A 633 24.68 13.38 17.45
CA VAL A 633 23.80 14.27 16.66
C VAL A 633 23.00 15.25 17.52
N LEU A 634 22.75 14.90 18.78
CA LEU A 634 22.02 15.72 19.75
C LEU A 634 22.95 16.67 20.55
N GLY A 635 24.23 16.32 20.67
CA GLY A 635 25.24 17.01 21.48
C GLY A 635 25.33 16.47 22.91
N SER A 636 26.54 16.43 23.47
CA SER A 636 26.82 15.90 24.82
C SER A 636 26.14 16.70 25.95
N ASP A 637 25.87 17.98 25.72
CA ASP A 637 25.18 18.88 26.66
C ASP A 637 23.64 18.82 26.50
N CYS A 638 23.11 17.87 25.74
CA CYS A 638 21.66 17.72 25.53
C CYS A 638 20.92 17.42 26.84
N HIS A 639 19.89 18.23 27.13
CA HIS A 639 18.91 18.00 28.19
C HIS A 639 17.50 18.11 27.60
N GLY A 640 16.80 16.98 27.44
CA GLY A 640 15.47 16.91 26.85
C GLY A 640 15.40 17.38 25.39
N CYS A 641 16.50 17.32 24.64
CA CYS A 641 16.58 17.88 23.29
C CYS A 641 16.00 16.95 22.21
N ASN A 642 15.65 15.70 22.56
CA ASN A 642 15.06 14.73 21.62
C ASN A 642 13.54 14.95 21.38
N GLN A 643 12.97 16.10 21.73
CA GLN A 643 11.52 16.35 21.60
C GLN A 643 11.03 16.42 20.15
N GLU A 644 11.85 16.97 19.24
CA GLU A 644 11.49 17.13 17.84
C GLU A 644 11.66 15.80 17.08
N ARG A 645 12.85 15.19 17.21
CA ARG A 645 13.24 14.00 16.43
C ARG A 645 12.70 12.71 17.02
N ARG A 646 12.48 12.66 18.34
CA ARG A 646 11.93 11.51 19.07
C ARG A 646 12.68 10.23 18.74
N LEU A 647 14.02 10.29 18.67
CA LEU A 647 14.91 9.15 18.41
C LEU A 647 14.62 8.02 19.39
N ARG A 648 14.59 6.79 18.86
CA ARG A 648 14.13 5.59 19.58
C ARG A 648 15.19 4.49 19.62
N ILE A 649 15.21 3.79 20.73
CA ILE A 649 15.89 2.49 20.85
C ILE A 649 14.80 1.43 20.94
N GLU A 650 14.82 0.51 19.99
CA GLU A 650 13.92 -0.63 19.95
C GLU A 650 14.44 -1.75 20.84
N HIS A 651 13.52 -2.41 21.54
CA HIS A 651 13.75 -3.39 22.62
C HIS A 651 14.28 -2.76 23.89
N ALA A 652 15.40 -2.02 23.81
CA ALA A 652 16.01 -1.35 24.97
C ALA A 652 16.18 -2.34 26.15
N GLN A 653 16.53 -3.60 25.81
CA GLN A 653 16.29 -4.74 26.67
C GLN A 653 17.29 -4.83 27.82
N ILE A 654 18.57 -4.51 27.57
CA ILE A 654 19.62 -4.52 28.58
C ILE A 654 20.35 -3.19 28.49
N ILE A 655 20.16 -2.33 29.49
CA ILE A 655 20.72 -0.98 29.51
C ILE A 655 21.53 -0.81 30.78
N HIS A 656 22.83 -0.59 30.65
CA HIS A 656 23.70 -0.31 31.78
C HIS A 656 23.21 0.93 32.57
N PRO A 657 23.31 0.98 33.90
CA PRO A 657 22.78 2.09 34.71
C PRO A 657 23.23 3.49 34.27
N ASP A 658 24.51 3.65 33.89
CA ASP A 658 25.03 4.92 33.34
C ASP A 658 24.29 5.36 32.06
N ASP A 659 23.90 4.40 31.24
CA ASP A 659 23.20 4.64 29.98
C ASP A 659 21.70 4.89 30.20
N GLN A 660 21.09 4.33 31.26
CA GLN A 660 19.73 4.68 31.69
C GLN A 660 19.62 6.18 32.02
N ALA A 661 20.60 6.71 32.75
CA ALA A 661 20.67 8.14 33.07
C ALA A 661 20.83 9.02 31.81
N ARG A 662 21.58 8.54 30.80
CA ARG A 662 21.77 9.26 29.52
C ARG A 662 20.49 9.27 28.68
N ILE A 663 19.76 8.15 28.63
CA ILE A 663 18.45 8.06 27.98
C ILE A 663 17.49 9.09 28.57
N GLU A 664 17.37 9.13 29.90
CA GLU A 664 16.51 10.10 30.59
C GLU A 664 16.96 11.54 30.32
N LYS A 665 18.26 11.82 30.46
CA LYS A 665 18.84 13.15 30.23
C LYS A 665 18.49 13.68 28.84
N MET A 666 18.66 12.87 27.80
CA MET A 666 18.43 13.29 26.42
C MET A 666 16.95 13.22 26.00
N GLY A 667 16.14 12.42 26.69
CA GLY A 667 14.78 12.08 26.29
C GLY A 667 14.73 11.08 25.13
N ILE A 668 15.70 10.17 25.03
CA ILE A 668 15.65 9.04 24.07
C ILE A 668 14.44 8.18 24.44
N LEU A 669 13.68 7.71 23.45
CA LEU A 669 12.50 6.89 23.69
C LEU A 669 12.87 5.40 23.68
N PRO A 670 12.72 4.67 24.80
CA PRO A 670 12.73 3.22 24.79
C PRO A 670 11.41 2.70 24.20
N SER A 671 11.49 1.82 23.21
CA SER A 671 10.36 1.02 22.72
C SER A 671 10.47 -0.39 23.26
N ILE A 672 9.64 -0.71 24.25
CA ILE A 672 9.79 -1.91 25.07
C ILE A 672 8.66 -2.89 24.77
N GLN A 673 9.00 -4.18 24.67
CA GLN A 673 8.04 -5.28 24.58
C GLN A 673 7.90 -5.97 25.93
N PRO A 674 6.80 -5.76 26.69
CA PRO A 674 6.67 -6.34 28.02
C PRO A 674 6.71 -7.87 28.04
N THR A 675 6.18 -8.51 27.01
CA THR A 675 6.17 -9.97 26.84
C THR A 675 7.56 -10.55 26.65
N HIS A 676 8.52 -9.82 26.06
CA HIS A 676 9.92 -10.30 25.99
C HIS A 676 10.47 -10.59 27.39
N ALA A 677 10.15 -9.74 28.38
CA ALA A 677 10.61 -9.98 29.75
C ALA A 677 10.07 -11.30 30.33
N THR A 678 8.81 -11.64 30.05
CA THR A 678 8.18 -12.83 30.61
C THR A 678 8.43 -14.09 29.79
N SER A 679 8.74 -13.97 28.50
CA SER A 679 9.27 -15.07 27.70
C SER A 679 10.72 -15.38 28.06
N ASP A 680 11.55 -14.34 28.26
CA ASP A 680 12.98 -14.51 28.48
C ASP A 680 13.33 -14.89 29.94
N MET A 681 12.44 -14.64 30.91
CA MET A 681 12.71 -14.93 32.34
C MET A 681 13.11 -16.38 32.61
N ALA A 682 12.74 -17.32 31.74
CA ALA A 682 13.11 -18.73 31.84
C ALA A 682 14.62 -18.99 31.67
N TYR A 683 15.34 -18.13 30.94
CA TYR A 683 16.75 -18.33 30.62
C TYR A 683 17.63 -17.09 30.84
N ALA A 684 17.05 -15.89 30.95
CA ALA A 684 17.83 -14.65 31.04
C ALA A 684 18.82 -14.64 32.21
N GLN A 685 18.51 -15.33 33.33
CA GLN A 685 19.43 -15.45 34.46
C GLN A 685 20.69 -16.26 34.13
N SER A 686 20.58 -17.33 33.33
CA SER A 686 21.77 -18.07 32.91
C SER A 686 22.64 -17.24 31.97
N ARG A 687 22.01 -16.45 31.09
CA ARG A 687 22.69 -15.61 30.11
C ARG A 687 23.41 -14.41 30.75
N LEU A 688 22.75 -13.71 31.66
CA LEU A 688 23.20 -12.41 32.16
C LEU A 688 23.73 -12.43 33.60
N GLY A 689 23.34 -13.41 34.40
CA GLY A 689 23.59 -13.40 35.84
C GLY A 689 22.71 -12.42 36.61
N GLU A 690 22.70 -12.56 37.94
CA GLU A 690 21.78 -11.85 38.83
C GLU A 690 22.01 -10.33 38.87
N GLU A 691 23.26 -9.88 38.78
CA GLU A 691 23.63 -8.46 38.84
C GLU A 691 23.08 -7.68 37.64
N ARG A 692 23.35 -8.15 36.41
CA ARG A 692 22.85 -7.49 35.19
C ARG A 692 21.33 -7.55 35.10
N LEU A 693 20.71 -8.63 35.56
CA LEU A 693 19.25 -8.71 35.60
C LEU A 693 18.62 -7.69 36.55
N SER A 694 19.16 -7.56 37.76
CA SER A 694 18.60 -6.65 38.78
C SER A 694 18.81 -5.17 38.47
N THR A 695 19.89 -4.83 37.77
CA THR A 695 20.29 -3.43 37.56
C THR A 695 20.06 -2.91 36.15
N SER A 696 20.09 -3.78 35.14
CA SER A 696 20.21 -3.37 33.73
C SER A 696 19.11 -3.91 32.81
N ALA A 697 18.62 -5.13 33.05
CA ALA A 697 17.74 -5.82 32.12
C ALA A 697 16.24 -5.50 32.35
N TYR A 698 15.49 -5.42 31.26
CA TYR A 698 14.04 -5.28 31.18
C TYR A 698 13.44 -4.18 32.06
N ARG A 699 14.15 -3.06 32.18
CA ARG A 699 13.72 -1.87 32.92
C ARG A 699 12.55 -1.23 32.19
N MET A 700 11.43 -1.03 32.88
CA MET A 700 10.20 -0.43 32.34
C MET A 700 9.80 0.78 33.17
N ARG A 701 9.51 0.54 34.46
CA ARG A 701 9.11 1.56 35.42
C ARG A 701 10.18 2.64 35.56
N THR A 702 11.46 2.25 35.53
CA THR A 702 12.59 3.18 35.59
C THR A 702 12.46 4.31 34.56
N PHE A 703 11.98 4.01 33.35
CA PHE A 703 11.89 4.99 32.26
C PHE A 703 10.63 5.88 32.31
N PHE A 704 9.76 5.78 33.32
CA PHE A 704 8.63 6.70 33.50
C PHE A 704 9.01 7.94 34.35
N PRO A 705 8.52 9.15 34.01
CA PRO A 705 8.92 10.43 34.65
C PRO A 705 8.67 10.60 36.16
N SER A 706 8.04 9.65 36.84
CA SER A 706 7.77 9.70 38.30
C SER A 706 8.55 8.66 39.11
N SER A 707 9.48 7.93 38.48
CA SER A 707 10.15 6.79 39.09
C SER A 707 11.29 7.16 40.05
N THR A 708 11.88 8.37 39.99
CA THR A 708 12.82 8.93 41.02
C THR A 708 13.44 10.31 40.70
N HIS A 709 13.27 10.89 39.50
CA HIS A 709 14.10 12.01 39.04
C HIS A 709 13.34 13.34 38.84
N LYS A 710 13.93 14.44 39.33
CA LYS A 710 13.32 15.79 39.49
C LYS A 710 13.61 16.76 38.33
N HIS A 711 13.84 16.28 37.11
CA HIS A 711 14.29 17.15 36.01
C HIS A 711 13.15 17.48 35.04
N SER A 712 12.47 18.60 35.34
CA SER A 712 11.39 19.27 34.60
C SER A 712 11.82 19.88 33.25
N TYR A 713 12.77 19.27 32.53
CA TYR A 713 13.32 19.82 31.29
C TYR A 713 12.78 19.16 30.00
N SER A 714 11.96 18.11 30.11
CA SER A 714 11.53 17.31 28.96
C SER A 714 10.02 17.06 28.96
N SER A 715 9.39 17.18 27.78
CA SER A 715 8.03 16.71 27.50
C SER A 715 7.94 15.17 27.32
N TYR A 716 9.02 14.45 27.60
CA TYR A 716 9.11 13.00 27.53
C TYR A 716 8.05 12.33 28.42
N PRO A 717 7.13 11.52 27.85
CA PRO A 717 6.01 10.96 28.60
C PRO A 717 6.30 9.58 29.23
N GLY A 718 7.47 9.00 28.96
CA GLY A 718 7.80 7.62 29.29
C GLY A 718 8.05 6.75 28.06
N PRO A 719 8.30 5.44 28.23
CA PRO A 719 8.54 4.52 27.14
C PRO A 719 7.27 4.30 26.30
N VAL A 720 7.47 3.84 25.08
CA VAL A 720 6.40 3.31 24.21
C VAL A 720 6.39 1.79 24.34
N LEU A 721 5.21 1.18 24.28
CA LEU A 721 5.06 -0.27 24.47
C LEU A 721 4.59 -0.96 23.20
N GLY A 722 5.00 -2.22 23.06
CA GLY A 722 4.68 -3.05 21.91
C GLY A 722 4.76 -4.55 22.18
N SER A 723 4.56 -5.34 21.13
CA SER A 723 4.70 -6.80 21.18
C SER A 723 5.88 -7.31 20.37
N ASP A 724 6.29 -6.62 19.30
CA ASP A 724 7.22 -7.16 18.29
C ASP A 724 6.65 -8.40 17.57
N PHE A 725 5.34 -8.43 17.31
CA PHE A 725 4.78 -9.51 16.52
C PHE A 725 5.50 -9.64 15.15
N PRO A 726 5.65 -10.86 14.60
CA PRO A 726 5.17 -12.13 15.13
C PRO A 726 5.97 -12.72 16.30
N VAL A 727 7.12 -12.15 16.71
CA VAL A 727 8.00 -12.73 17.74
C VAL A 727 7.21 -13.10 18.99
N GLU A 728 6.43 -12.13 19.50
CA GLU A 728 5.40 -12.36 20.50
C GLU A 728 3.99 -12.18 19.93
N PRO A 729 2.96 -12.79 20.55
CA PRO A 729 1.57 -12.57 20.14
C PRO A 729 1.16 -11.09 20.21
N PRO A 730 0.36 -10.59 19.25
CA PRO A 730 0.01 -9.17 19.16
C PRO A 730 -1.02 -8.70 20.20
N ASN A 731 -1.45 -9.53 21.15
CA ASN A 731 -2.52 -9.17 22.08
C ASN A 731 -2.01 -8.13 23.09
N PRO A 732 -2.49 -6.87 23.06
CA PRO A 732 -1.96 -5.82 23.92
C PRO A 732 -2.32 -6.04 25.38
N PHE A 733 -3.41 -6.76 25.70
CA PHE A 733 -3.77 -7.06 27.09
C PHE A 733 -2.83 -8.10 27.71
N HIS A 734 -2.21 -8.96 26.89
CA HIS A 734 -1.12 -9.83 27.35
C HIS A 734 0.16 -9.01 27.61
N GLY A 735 0.45 -8.03 26.75
CA GLY A 735 1.51 -7.05 26.99
C GLY A 735 1.28 -6.23 28.26
N MET A 736 0.07 -5.72 28.49
CA MET A 736 -0.29 -5.00 29.72
C MET A 736 -0.18 -5.91 30.94
N TYR A 737 -0.65 -7.16 30.86
CA TYR A 737 -0.50 -8.13 31.94
C TYR A 737 0.97 -8.36 32.29
N ALA A 738 1.82 -8.59 31.30
CA ALA A 738 3.26 -8.75 31.50
C ALA A 738 3.90 -7.50 32.10
N ALA A 739 3.47 -6.30 31.70
CA ALA A 739 3.99 -5.04 32.23
C ALA A 739 3.61 -4.78 33.69
N VAL A 740 2.36 -5.08 34.08
CA VAL A 740 1.85 -4.77 35.42
C VAL A 740 2.12 -5.88 36.44
N THR A 741 2.27 -7.13 36.01
CA THR A 741 2.49 -8.28 36.90
C THR A 741 3.88 -8.88 36.79
N ARG A 742 4.54 -8.76 35.63
CA ARG A 742 5.77 -9.49 35.28
C ARG A 742 5.64 -11.00 35.46
N LEU A 743 4.46 -11.53 35.12
CA LEU A 743 4.14 -12.96 35.01
C LEU A 743 3.88 -13.33 33.54
N ASP A 744 4.16 -14.58 33.15
CA ASP A 744 3.86 -15.07 31.79
C ASP A 744 2.34 -15.04 31.54
N PRO A 745 1.85 -14.31 30.51
CA PRO A 745 0.41 -14.22 30.20
C PRO A 745 -0.29 -15.55 29.90
N ARG A 746 0.46 -16.62 29.59
CA ARG A 746 -0.08 -17.96 29.33
C ARG A 746 -0.24 -18.79 30.58
N THR A 747 0.61 -18.59 31.59
CA THR A 747 0.62 -19.43 32.80
C THR A 747 0.23 -18.68 34.08
N GLY A 748 0.38 -17.37 34.11
CA GLY A 748 0.25 -16.54 35.32
C GLY A 748 1.35 -16.82 36.34
N THR A 749 2.56 -17.17 35.89
CA THR A 749 3.67 -17.54 36.77
C THR A 749 4.96 -16.82 36.41
N SER A 750 5.90 -16.75 37.36
CA SER A 750 7.30 -16.39 37.11
C SER A 750 8.26 -17.26 37.94
N PRO A 751 9.56 -17.35 37.57
CA PRO A 751 10.57 -18.02 38.38
C PRO A 751 10.75 -17.44 39.79
N MET A 752 10.39 -16.17 40.00
CA MET A 752 10.47 -15.49 41.31
C MET A 752 9.16 -15.59 42.12
N GLY A 753 8.20 -16.37 41.64
CA GLY A 753 6.91 -16.62 42.30
C GLY A 753 5.80 -15.65 41.86
N GLN A 754 4.73 -15.63 42.66
CA GLN A 754 3.47 -14.94 42.33
C GLN A 754 3.54 -13.41 42.39
N ARG A 755 4.63 -12.84 42.93
CA ARG A 755 4.83 -11.39 42.94
C ARG A 755 5.37 -10.82 41.63
N GLY A 756 5.75 -11.68 40.67
CA GLY A 756 6.34 -11.26 39.40
C GLY A 756 7.86 -11.31 39.39
N TRP A 757 8.44 -11.29 38.19
CA TRP A 757 9.87 -11.27 37.94
C TRP A 757 10.41 -9.84 38.00
N TYR A 758 11.28 -9.53 38.98
CA TYR A 758 11.76 -8.16 39.29
C TYR A 758 10.61 -7.15 39.46
N PRO A 759 9.76 -7.33 40.49
CA PRO A 759 8.49 -6.60 40.66
C PRO A 759 8.64 -5.09 40.85
N GLU A 760 9.82 -4.61 41.26
CA GLU A 760 10.14 -3.18 41.32
C GLU A 760 10.03 -2.48 39.96
N GLU A 761 10.08 -3.23 38.86
CA GLU A 761 9.90 -2.73 37.49
C GLU A 761 8.50 -2.97 36.92
N THR A 762 7.52 -3.27 37.77
CA THR A 762 6.09 -3.32 37.38
C THR A 762 5.55 -1.92 37.08
N LEU A 763 4.70 -1.84 36.07
CA LEU A 763 3.94 -0.64 35.73
C LEU A 763 2.59 -0.63 36.46
N SER A 764 2.02 0.55 36.70
CA SER A 764 0.57 0.63 36.97
C SER A 764 -0.23 0.37 35.68
N ILE A 765 -1.52 0.03 35.82
CA ILE A 765 -2.42 -0.08 34.67
C ILE A 765 -2.42 1.20 33.82
N GLU A 766 -2.47 2.37 34.47
CA GLU A 766 -2.40 3.65 33.78
C GLU A 766 -1.12 3.79 32.95
N GLN A 767 0.04 3.47 33.53
CA GLN A 767 1.32 3.50 32.81
C GLN A 767 1.35 2.54 31.62
N ALA A 768 0.85 1.32 31.79
CA ALA A 768 0.78 0.33 30.71
C ALA A 768 -0.14 0.79 29.57
N ILE A 769 -1.33 1.30 29.89
CA ILE A 769 -2.27 1.83 28.90
C ILE A 769 -1.68 3.05 28.17
N HIS A 770 -1.04 3.98 28.89
CA HIS A 770 -0.36 5.11 28.28
C HIS A 770 0.75 4.65 27.32
N GLY A 771 1.53 3.63 27.69
CA GLY A 771 2.55 3.01 26.85
C GLY A 771 2.03 2.53 25.49
N PHE A 772 0.83 1.94 25.48
CA PHE A 772 0.14 1.42 24.29
C PHE A 772 -0.79 2.45 23.60
N THR A 773 -0.85 3.70 24.07
CA THR A 773 -1.75 4.72 23.51
C THR A 773 -1.06 6.09 23.42
N ARG A 774 -1.11 6.90 24.48
CA ARG A 774 -0.61 8.29 24.53
C ARG A 774 0.89 8.38 24.24
N ASN A 775 1.69 7.50 24.82
CA ASN A 775 3.15 7.51 24.66
C ASN A 775 3.51 7.08 23.24
N ALA A 776 2.82 6.08 22.68
CA ALA A 776 3.01 5.66 21.29
C ALA A 776 2.63 6.79 20.30
N ALA A 777 1.50 7.48 20.52
CA ALA A 777 1.10 8.66 19.77
C ALA A 777 2.15 9.79 19.87
N TRP A 778 2.75 9.96 21.05
CA TRP A 778 3.91 10.84 21.22
C TRP A 778 5.13 10.29 20.48
N GLY A 779 5.45 9.00 20.47
CA GLY A 779 6.51 8.46 19.61
C GLY A 779 6.36 8.82 18.13
N TRP A 780 5.13 9.17 17.70
CA TRP A 780 4.78 9.50 16.33
C TRP A 780 4.69 11.00 16.00
N ASN A 781 4.88 11.92 16.96
CA ASN A 781 4.54 13.34 16.78
C ASN A 781 3.03 13.57 16.51
N LEU A 782 2.16 12.72 17.06
CA LEU A 782 0.71 12.71 16.81
C LEU A 782 -0.14 12.62 18.09
N GLU A 783 0.39 12.98 19.25
CA GLU A 783 -0.30 13.01 20.54
C GLU A 783 -1.53 13.95 20.59
N ASN A 784 -1.61 14.89 19.66
CA ASN A 784 -2.77 15.79 19.47
C ASN A 784 -3.79 15.24 18.47
N LYS A 785 -3.52 14.09 17.85
CA LYS A 785 -4.32 13.46 16.81
C LYS A 785 -4.81 12.06 17.19
N THR A 786 -4.09 11.31 18.01
CA THR A 786 -4.46 9.94 18.40
C THR A 786 -3.95 9.58 19.80
N GLY A 787 -4.23 8.35 20.24
CA GLY A 787 -3.88 7.80 21.55
C GLY A 787 -4.81 8.25 22.69
N ALA A 788 -5.90 8.97 22.38
CA ALA A 788 -6.94 9.36 23.33
C ALA A 788 -8.29 9.54 22.59
N ILE A 789 -9.38 9.53 23.36
CA ILE A 789 -10.69 9.96 22.89
C ILE A 789 -10.86 11.43 23.28
N GLY A 790 -10.63 12.34 22.33
CA GLY A 790 -10.68 13.78 22.58
C GLY A 790 -11.11 14.59 21.35
N THR A 791 -11.68 15.76 21.57
CA THR A 791 -12.13 16.65 20.48
C THR A 791 -10.99 16.98 19.51
N GLY A 792 -11.22 16.78 18.21
CA GLY A 792 -10.25 17.02 17.13
C GLY A 792 -9.28 15.86 16.89
N MET A 793 -9.34 14.79 17.69
CA MET A 793 -8.56 13.56 17.50
C MET A 793 -9.27 12.62 16.53
N TRP A 794 -8.51 11.71 15.94
CA TRP A 794 -9.01 10.62 15.12
C TRP A 794 -9.98 9.74 15.91
N ALA A 795 -11.04 9.34 15.22
CA ALA A 795 -12.11 8.52 15.77
C ALA A 795 -11.69 7.04 15.79
N ASP A 796 -10.68 6.72 16.61
CA ASP A 796 -10.15 5.37 16.80
C ASP A 796 -10.36 4.92 18.26
N TRP A 797 -11.16 3.88 18.46
CA TRP A 797 -11.48 3.35 19.79
C TRP A 797 -11.77 1.85 19.74
N ILE A 798 -11.76 1.24 20.92
CA ILE A 798 -12.17 -0.15 21.10
C ILE A 798 -13.26 -0.25 22.16
N VAL A 799 -14.04 -1.32 22.07
CA VAL A 799 -14.99 -1.73 23.10
C VAL A 799 -14.54 -3.09 23.61
N VAL A 800 -14.41 -3.22 24.93
CA VAL A 800 -13.99 -4.45 25.60
C VAL A 800 -15.02 -4.91 26.63
N ASP A 801 -14.97 -6.18 26.99
CA ASP A 801 -15.92 -6.80 27.93
C ASP A 801 -15.66 -6.48 29.41
N SER A 802 -14.53 -5.83 29.72
CA SER A 802 -14.03 -5.68 31.09
C SER A 802 -13.48 -4.27 31.39
N ASP A 803 -13.58 -3.83 32.65
CA ASP A 803 -13.11 -2.50 33.08
C ASP A 803 -11.59 -2.49 33.32
N VAL A 804 -10.83 -2.38 32.24
CA VAL A 804 -9.36 -2.49 32.25
C VAL A 804 -8.71 -1.45 33.16
N MET A 805 -9.23 -0.22 33.22
CA MET A 805 -8.67 0.86 34.04
C MET A 805 -8.69 0.55 35.54
N ASN A 806 -9.49 -0.42 35.99
CA ASN A 806 -9.63 -0.83 37.38
C ASN A 806 -9.07 -2.24 37.67
N MET A 807 -8.18 -2.74 36.81
CA MET A 807 -7.50 -4.05 36.94
C MET A 807 -6.13 -3.98 37.63
N ASP A 808 -5.99 -3.20 38.70
CA ASP A 808 -4.77 -3.16 39.50
C ASP A 808 -4.74 -4.28 40.57
N GLY A 809 -3.55 -4.60 41.10
CA GLY A 809 -3.38 -5.55 42.19
C GLY A 809 -3.79 -6.97 41.81
N GLU A 810 -4.57 -7.65 42.65
CA GLU A 810 -5.02 -9.04 42.42
C GLU A 810 -5.92 -9.18 41.17
N ARG A 811 -6.57 -8.09 40.74
CA ARG A 811 -7.42 -8.08 39.54
C ARG A 811 -6.64 -8.04 38.24
N ALA A 812 -5.33 -7.79 38.27
CA ALA A 812 -4.50 -7.79 37.08
C ALA A 812 -4.56 -9.12 36.32
N GLU A 813 -4.84 -10.24 37.01
CA GLU A 813 -5.05 -11.55 36.39
C GLU A 813 -6.18 -11.56 35.35
N GLU A 814 -7.19 -10.70 35.51
CA GLU A 814 -8.31 -10.57 34.57
C GLU A 814 -7.84 -10.10 33.17
N LEU A 815 -6.72 -9.35 33.08
CA LEU A 815 -6.17 -8.83 31.81
C LEU A 815 -5.92 -9.92 30.76
N ARG A 816 -5.53 -11.13 31.20
CA ARG A 816 -5.22 -12.26 30.31
C ARG A 816 -6.41 -12.68 29.45
N ASN A 817 -7.62 -12.42 29.95
CA ASN A 817 -8.88 -12.90 29.40
C ASN A 817 -9.74 -11.79 28.80
N VAL A 818 -9.26 -10.54 28.79
CA VAL A 818 -9.99 -9.40 28.20
C VAL A 818 -10.30 -9.70 26.74
N LYS A 819 -11.57 -9.53 26.36
CA LYS A 819 -12.02 -9.69 24.98
C LYS A 819 -12.35 -8.34 24.39
N VAL A 820 -11.82 -8.10 23.19
CA VAL A 820 -12.28 -7.00 22.36
C VAL A 820 -13.61 -7.40 21.73
N LEU A 821 -14.64 -6.61 22.02
CA LEU A 821 -15.97 -6.75 21.47
C LEU A 821 -16.09 -6.01 20.14
N GLY A 822 -15.33 -4.93 19.94
CA GLY A 822 -15.23 -4.27 18.65
C GLY A 822 -14.09 -3.27 18.55
N THR A 823 -13.72 -2.95 17.32
CA THR A 823 -12.62 -2.03 16.99
C THR A 823 -13.08 -1.06 15.90
N TRP A 824 -12.81 0.22 16.12
CA TRP A 824 -13.14 1.29 15.19
C TRP A 824 -11.89 2.05 14.78
N VAL A 825 -11.78 2.31 13.47
CA VAL A 825 -10.74 3.14 12.87
C VAL A 825 -11.40 4.12 11.91
N LYS A 826 -11.08 5.41 12.02
CA LYS A 826 -11.77 6.50 11.29
C LYS A 826 -13.29 6.50 11.52
N GLY A 827 -13.75 6.12 12.71
CA GLY A 827 -15.17 5.96 13.02
C GLY A 827 -15.86 4.79 12.33
N LYS A 828 -15.14 4.02 11.48
CA LYS A 828 -15.66 2.83 10.82
C LYS A 828 -15.38 1.61 11.67
N ASN A 829 -16.38 0.76 11.80
CA ASN A 829 -16.19 -0.54 12.42
C ASN A 829 -15.32 -1.43 11.52
N VAL A 830 -14.18 -1.88 12.05
CA VAL A 830 -13.26 -2.79 11.37
C VAL A 830 -13.24 -4.20 11.99
N PHE A 831 -13.90 -4.36 13.15
CA PHE A 831 -14.12 -5.64 13.82
C PHE A 831 -15.30 -5.57 14.80
N LEU A 832 -16.09 -6.65 14.85
CA LEU A 832 -17.10 -6.95 15.88
C LEU A 832 -16.99 -8.42 16.28
N SER A 833 -17.07 -8.70 17.58
CA SER A 833 -17.23 -10.04 18.11
C SER A 833 -18.62 -10.59 17.79
N GLU A 834 -18.73 -11.91 17.60
CA GLU A 834 -20.00 -12.61 17.36
C GLU A 834 -20.89 -12.72 18.62
N SER A 835 -20.35 -12.39 19.80
CA SER A 835 -21.02 -12.54 21.11
C SER A 835 -21.81 -11.28 21.51
N GLU A 836 -23.14 -11.35 21.42
CA GLU A 836 -24.14 -10.34 21.83
C GLU A 836 -23.96 -8.92 21.26
N GLY A 837 -25.06 -8.16 21.15
CA GLY A 837 -25.09 -6.91 20.41
C GLY A 837 -24.12 -5.86 20.96
N VAL A 838 -22.93 -5.73 20.37
CA VAL A 838 -21.92 -4.72 20.72
C VAL A 838 -22.48 -3.30 20.57
N VAL A 839 -23.46 -3.14 19.69
CA VAL A 839 -24.11 -1.88 19.38
C VAL A 839 -25.64 -2.03 19.42
N GLU A 840 -26.33 -1.16 20.17
CA GLU A 840 -27.79 -1.03 20.17
C GLU A 840 -28.21 0.39 19.71
N LEU A 841 -29.34 0.50 19.00
CA LEU A 841 -29.89 1.78 18.55
C LEU A 841 -31.23 2.04 19.27
N ASP A 842 -31.45 3.25 19.77
CA ASP A 842 -32.72 3.59 20.43
C ASP A 842 -33.94 3.40 19.50
N ALA A 843 -35.02 2.87 20.09
CA ALA A 843 -36.16 2.20 19.46
C ALA A 843 -37.16 3.11 18.70
N GLY A 844 -36.68 4.04 17.88
CA GLY A 844 -37.50 4.92 17.02
C GLY A 844 -37.80 4.38 15.61
N TYR A 845 -37.35 3.17 15.27
CA TYR A 845 -37.47 2.64 13.90
C TYR A 845 -38.42 1.43 13.84
N SER A 846 -39.42 1.51 12.96
CA SER A 846 -40.45 0.48 12.77
C SER A 846 -39.86 -0.88 12.43
N SER A 847 -40.61 -1.95 12.72
CA SER A 847 -40.26 -3.36 12.55
C SER A 847 -39.82 -3.78 11.13
N GLY A 848 -39.90 -2.91 10.12
CA GLY A 848 -39.39 -3.14 8.77
C GLY A 848 -37.86 -3.11 8.65
N ASP A 849 -37.15 -2.38 9.52
CA ASP A 849 -35.70 -2.13 9.33
C ASP A 849 -34.78 -3.08 10.08
N ARG A 850 -35.29 -3.79 11.10
CA ARG A 850 -34.57 -4.94 11.70
C ARG A 850 -34.35 -6.06 10.67
N PHE A 851 -35.25 -6.17 9.69
CA PHE A 851 -35.12 -7.10 8.57
C PHE A 851 -34.06 -6.65 7.55
N LEU A 852 -33.93 -5.33 7.32
CA LEU A 852 -32.96 -4.76 6.37
C LEU A 852 -31.51 -4.75 6.87
N VAL A 853 -31.29 -4.60 8.18
CA VAL A 853 -29.94 -4.73 8.77
C VAL A 853 -29.49 -6.20 8.71
N GLY A 854 -30.35 -7.14 9.13
CA GLY A 854 -30.07 -8.58 8.99
C GLY A 854 -29.88 -9.05 7.55
N MET A 855 -30.63 -8.50 6.59
CA MET A 855 -30.45 -8.81 5.16
C MET A 855 -29.21 -8.15 4.53
N LYS A 856 -28.72 -7.02 5.03
CA LYS A 856 -27.45 -6.42 4.58
C LYS A 856 -26.25 -7.26 5.06
N GLU A 857 -26.33 -7.83 6.26
CA GLU A 857 -25.34 -8.77 6.81
C GLU A 857 -25.31 -10.10 6.02
N VAL A 858 -26.49 -10.70 5.78
CA VAL A 858 -26.63 -11.95 5.00
C VAL A 858 -26.29 -11.72 3.53
N GLY A 859 -26.69 -10.58 2.95
CA GLY A 859 -26.38 -10.22 1.56
C GLY A 859 -24.89 -9.98 1.32
N ARG A 860 -24.16 -9.36 2.26
CA ARG A 860 -22.70 -9.23 2.17
C ARG A 860 -21.99 -10.58 2.30
N ARG A 861 -22.49 -11.47 3.16
CA ARG A 861 -21.98 -12.84 3.32
C ARG A 861 -22.24 -13.70 2.07
N LEU A 862 -23.44 -13.61 1.49
CA LEU A 862 -23.81 -14.30 0.25
C LEU A 862 -23.01 -13.77 -0.96
N VAL A 863 -22.76 -12.47 -1.04
CA VAL A 863 -21.91 -11.88 -2.10
C VAL A 863 -20.43 -12.25 -1.91
N ARG A 864 -19.95 -12.44 -0.68
CA ARG A 864 -18.60 -12.96 -0.38
C ARG A 864 -18.47 -14.44 -0.75
N GLU A 865 -19.44 -15.27 -0.38
CA GLU A 865 -19.46 -16.71 -0.70
C GLU A 865 -19.68 -16.97 -2.20
N ILE A 866 -20.52 -16.17 -2.88
CA ILE A 866 -20.70 -16.25 -4.34
C ILE A 866 -19.43 -15.79 -5.08
N ARG A 867 -18.67 -14.80 -4.56
CA ARG A 867 -17.38 -14.41 -5.14
C ARG A 867 -16.30 -15.49 -4.97
N VAL A 868 -16.32 -16.25 -3.87
CA VAL A 868 -15.40 -17.37 -3.65
C VAL A 868 -15.80 -18.56 -4.54
N LEU A 869 -17.10 -18.87 -4.66
CA LEU A 869 -17.60 -19.97 -5.50
C LEU A 869 -17.50 -19.71 -7.02
N LEU A 870 -17.56 -18.44 -7.45
CA LEU A 870 -17.40 -18.08 -8.87
C LEU A 870 -15.93 -18.02 -9.32
N PHE A 871 -14.97 -17.94 -8.40
CA PHE A 871 -13.53 -18.00 -8.71
C PHE A 871 -12.92 -19.40 -8.62
N GLU A 872 -13.62 -20.38 -8.03
CA GLU A 872 -13.16 -21.78 -7.95
C GLU A 872 -13.74 -22.71 -9.04
N SER A 873 -14.65 -22.25 -9.90
CA SER A 873 -15.15 -23.06 -11.01
C SER A 873 -14.48 -22.72 -12.34
N GLY A 874 -13.17 -22.90 -12.39
CA GLY A 874 -12.46 -23.12 -13.64
C GLY A 874 -12.95 -24.41 -14.29
N LYS A 875 -13.91 -24.31 -15.23
CA LYS A 875 -14.24 -25.28 -16.28
C LYS A 875 -15.47 -24.78 -17.04
N VAL A 876 -15.29 -24.27 -18.26
CA VAL A 876 -15.95 -24.75 -19.49
C VAL A 876 -15.12 -24.24 -20.68
N GLU A 877 -14.58 -25.17 -21.46
CA GLU A 877 -14.10 -24.96 -22.83
C GLU A 877 -15.29 -24.69 -23.78
N LEU A 878 -15.26 -23.57 -24.50
CA LEU A 878 -15.40 -23.43 -25.96
C LEU A 878 -15.57 -21.96 -26.34
#